data_AF-A0AAN7ZIH5-F1
#
_entry.id   AF-A0AAN7ZIH5-F1
#
_cell.length_a   1.000
_cell.length_b   1.000
_cell.length_c   1.000
_cell.angle_alpha   90.00
_cell.angle_beta   90.00
_cell.angle_gamma   90.00
#
_symmetry.space_group_name_H-M   'P 1'
#
loop_
_entity.id
_entity.type
_entity.pdbx_description
1 polymer ?
#
loop_
_entity_poly.entity_id
_entity_poly.type
_entity_poly.pdbx_seq_one_letter_code
_entity_poly.pdbx_strand_id
1 'polypeptide(L)'
;MSQKKCVFNKDWINPELNPDWSVMFSEVNSNMYQVFCRICSKVFELSNMGRQAITSHLKSIKQKKIDEKKQPGSNTLNTYFSSEKNSSTSLEPPAAGVKISNPNQESKAHQDDSNNVTTVKTNFTNSLSNFVLGTDVIDAEILWCLNVTMCHMSFNSCKKSIPVMQKMFKDSKIAEKITLGPTKAAYTTTFGLAPFFKEKLLREINFCDKCVVCFDESLNKVSQKGQMDIVIRFWNISENLVQSRYLTSVFLQHATASDILSKFKEGIAPIPLDKLLQVSMDGPNVNWLFYDNLKKQEKTTVSEMIELGSCGLHILHGALQTGHKIAKWKFCATRWVEGASAANRALEIIDDIAKYVNSKQVKLPINISCSNVKNACADGLIKCKLAFFSTIATNMEPFLTKYQTSNPMAPFIYTDMEILIRGLILRFVKSEIAEFELRKLIRTDFDKKEHLKPFNEIDIGYSTRKYYNRLLKNVTEREKQQFLLECQKFLQASVKKILERSSLKYPLTKAITCFNPKQISASKSASCNRLKNLLQILHNSIIIDADTAEKAQQQYEKFVNDNAVLEMCKGFSTDLRLDEFFKELLSNDPEYSKLWQVAKYLVFSVNKQILVENLHEESLVAQRLVYDTVLDLGGVCEVNIDQKMRQFVRNSNRCYKEALEKKKTQGSEVGNTRRQKDMIREEIKQLKRKKHLLNTKSTSQSNSIDLEIEILKRKINYLFVWSIICIIILRYTWEG
;
A
#
# COMPACT_ATOMS: atom_id res chain seq x y z
N MET A 1 26.70 -42.58 7.83
CA MET A 1 27.68 -41.48 7.67
C MET A 1 28.39 -41.26 8.99
N SER A 2 29.69 -40.91 8.98
CA SER A 2 30.44 -40.65 10.22
C SER A 2 29.98 -39.38 10.93
N GLN A 3 29.83 -39.43 12.25
CA GLN A 3 29.54 -38.25 13.08
C GLN A 3 30.82 -37.46 13.34
N LYS A 4 30.91 -36.23 12.82
CA LYS A 4 32.01 -35.31 13.14
C LYS A 4 31.96 -34.90 14.62
N LYS A 5 32.93 -35.33 15.41
CA LYS A 5 33.15 -34.86 16.80
C LYS A 5 34.19 -33.74 16.85
N CYS A 6 33.99 -32.76 17.74
CA CYS A 6 34.89 -31.64 17.97
C CYS A 6 35.87 -31.95 19.11
N VAL A 7 37.17 -31.80 18.84
CA VAL A 7 38.24 -31.91 19.83
C VAL A 7 38.37 -30.60 20.62
N PHE A 8 38.84 -30.68 21.86
CA PHE A 8 39.18 -29.52 22.68
C PHE A 8 40.42 -28.78 22.12
N ASN A 9 40.35 -27.46 21.97
CA ASN A 9 41.51 -26.65 21.64
C ASN A 9 42.06 -25.96 22.91
N LYS A 10 43.36 -26.13 23.19
CA LYS A 10 44.07 -25.52 24.30
C LYS A 10 44.04 -23.97 24.27
N ASP A 11 43.90 -23.35 23.10
CA ASP A 11 43.72 -21.89 22.97
C ASP A 11 42.52 -21.36 23.77
N TRP A 12 41.48 -22.20 23.97
CA TRP A 12 40.29 -21.83 24.74
C TRP A 12 40.57 -21.67 26.24
N ILE A 13 41.71 -22.16 26.74
CA ILE A 13 42.18 -21.99 28.12
C ILE A 13 43.57 -21.32 28.19
N ASN A 14 44.08 -20.76 27.09
CA ASN A 14 45.27 -19.91 27.11
C ASN A 14 44.94 -18.63 27.93
N PRO A 15 45.67 -18.32 29.03
CA PRO A 15 45.39 -17.17 29.88
C PRO A 15 45.47 -15.81 29.17
N GLU A 16 46.32 -15.66 28.16
CA GLU A 16 46.49 -14.42 27.39
C GLU A 16 45.32 -14.17 26.42
N LEU A 17 44.78 -15.25 25.85
CA LEU A 17 43.71 -15.18 24.84
C LEU A 17 42.31 -15.25 25.45
N ASN A 18 42.13 -15.98 26.55
CA ASN A 18 40.83 -16.25 27.18
C ASN A 18 40.98 -16.37 28.72
N PRO A 19 41.36 -15.30 29.44
CA PRO A 19 41.68 -15.35 30.88
C PRO A 19 40.55 -15.96 31.72
N ASP A 20 39.30 -15.51 31.54
CA ASP A 20 38.12 -16.08 32.22
C ASP A 20 38.05 -17.61 32.09
N TRP A 21 38.30 -18.15 30.90
CA TRP A 21 38.12 -19.57 30.61
C TRP A 21 39.29 -20.40 31.12
N SER A 22 40.51 -19.85 31.12
CA SER A 22 41.71 -20.49 31.70
C SER A 22 41.55 -20.82 33.19
N VAL A 23 40.79 -19.99 33.92
CA VAL A 23 40.47 -20.21 35.33
C VAL A 23 39.30 -21.19 35.47
N MET A 24 38.26 -21.07 34.64
CA MET A 24 36.99 -21.81 34.79
C MET A 24 37.01 -23.26 34.26
N PHE A 25 37.91 -23.60 33.34
CA PHE A 25 37.94 -24.89 32.65
C PHE A 25 39.35 -25.50 32.59
N SER A 26 39.42 -26.81 32.37
CA SER A 26 40.66 -27.51 32.03
C SER A 26 40.40 -28.65 31.05
N GLU A 27 41.45 -29.05 30.33
CA GLU A 27 41.42 -30.28 29.53
C GLU A 27 41.28 -31.53 30.41
N VAL A 28 40.77 -32.61 29.81
CA VAL A 28 40.65 -33.92 30.44
C VAL A 28 41.66 -34.85 29.76
N ASN A 29 42.78 -35.12 30.44
CA ASN A 29 43.93 -35.82 29.87
C ASN A 29 43.61 -37.23 29.32
N SER A 30 42.50 -37.84 29.77
CA SER A 30 42.01 -39.14 29.29
C SER A 30 41.01 -39.07 28.12
N ASN A 31 40.46 -37.89 27.77
CA ASN A 31 39.51 -37.76 26.66
C ASN A 31 39.47 -36.35 26.04
N MET A 32 40.07 -36.22 24.86
CA MET A 32 40.16 -34.95 24.12
C MET A 32 38.83 -34.39 23.57
N TYR A 33 37.72 -35.14 23.64
CA TYR A 33 36.37 -34.68 23.25
C TYR A 33 35.57 -34.10 24.43
N GLN A 34 36.17 -34.03 25.61
CA GLN A 34 35.53 -33.64 26.86
C GLN A 34 36.28 -32.51 27.57
N VAL A 35 35.54 -31.72 28.37
CA VAL A 35 36.08 -30.57 29.12
C VAL A 35 35.60 -30.66 30.56
N PHE A 36 36.50 -30.38 31.52
CA PHE A 36 36.15 -30.26 32.92
C PHE A 36 35.83 -28.80 33.27
N CYS A 37 34.68 -28.56 33.91
CA CYS A 37 34.34 -27.27 34.48
C CYS A 37 34.64 -27.23 35.99
N ARG A 38 35.59 -26.38 36.39
CA ARG A 38 35.98 -26.19 37.80
C ARG A 38 34.89 -25.48 38.63
N ILE A 39 33.93 -24.78 38.00
CA ILE A 39 32.85 -24.06 38.70
C ILE A 39 31.78 -25.02 39.27
N CYS A 40 31.51 -26.14 38.57
CA CYS A 40 30.48 -27.11 38.96
C CYS A 40 31.04 -28.53 39.21
N SER A 41 32.36 -28.71 39.06
CA SER A 41 33.10 -29.97 39.19
C SER A 41 32.55 -31.11 38.32
N LYS A 42 32.25 -30.82 37.05
CA LYS A 42 31.75 -31.82 36.09
C LYS A 42 32.48 -31.80 34.75
N VAL A 43 32.65 -33.00 34.20
CA VAL A 43 33.05 -33.23 32.81
C VAL A 43 31.82 -33.17 31.89
N PHE A 44 31.95 -32.62 30.69
CA PHE A 44 30.92 -32.67 29.65
C PHE A 44 31.53 -32.82 28.24
N GLU A 45 30.78 -33.39 27.30
CA GLU A 45 31.23 -33.57 25.91
C GLU A 45 31.09 -32.29 25.07
N LEU A 46 32.03 -32.10 24.14
CA LEU A 46 31.98 -31.06 23.10
C LEU A 46 31.08 -31.43 21.90
N SER A 47 30.70 -32.71 21.80
CA SER A 47 29.91 -33.31 20.72
C SER A 47 30.33 -32.81 19.33
N ASN A 48 29.44 -32.16 18.58
CA ASN A 48 29.73 -31.47 17.31
C ASN A 48 29.69 -29.94 17.45
N MET A 49 29.64 -29.41 18.67
CA MET A 49 29.41 -27.99 18.97
C MET A 49 30.67 -27.23 19.42
N GLY A 50 31.71 -27.93 19.90
CA GLY A 50 32.99 -27.33 20.26
C GLY A 50 32.84 -26.14 21.22
N ARG A 51 33.34 -24.96 20.81
CA ARG A 51 33.28 -23.71 21.61
C ARG A 51 31.85 -23.31 22.03
N GLN A 52 30.82 -23.75 21.31
CA GLN A 52 29.42 -23.50 21.70
C GLN A 52 28.95 -24.37 22.88
N ALA A 53 29.52 -25.57 23.07
CA ALA A 53 29.21 -26.42 24.24
C ALA A 53 29.60 -25.72 25.55
N ILE A 54 30.81 -25.13 25.60
CA ILE A 54 31.33 -24.40 26.77
C ILE A 54 30.42 -23.20 27.12
N THR A 55 30.05 -22.38 26.13
CA THR A 55 29.17 -21.22 26.36
C THR A 55 27.73 -21.60 26.71
N SER A 56 27.24 -22.76 26.26
CA SER A 56 25.96 -23.33 26.70
C SER A 56 26.03 -23.81 28.16
N HIS A 57 27.09 -24.52 28.52
CA HIS A 57 27.34 -25.00 29.89
C HIS A 57 27.40 -23.85 30.91
N LEU A 58 28.10 -22.75 30.59
CA LEU A 58 28.14 -21.54 31.43
C LEU A 58 26.74 -20.92 31.66
N LYS A 59 25.85 -20.95 30.66
CA LYS A 59 24.47 -20.48 30.82
C LYS A 59 23.67 -21.38 31.76
N SER A 60 23.86 -22.71 31.66
CA SER A 60 23.22 -23.69 32.56
C SER A 60 23.64 -23.50 34.03
N ILE A 61 24.94 -23.27 34.31
CA ILE A 61 25.43 -22.97 35.66
C ILE A 61 24.81 -21.66 36.20
N LYS A 62 24.77 -20.61 35.38
CA LYS A 62 24.17 -19.32 35.78
C LYS A 62 22.67 -19.46 36.08
N GLN A 63 21.96 -20.30 35.35
CA GLN A 63 20.54 -20.60 35.63
C GLN A 63 20.39 -21.35 36.96
N LYS A 64 21.14 -22.43 37.18
CA LYS A 64 21.08 -23.20 38.45
C LYS A 64 21.36 -22.36 39.70
N LYS A 65 22.36 -21.47 39.67
CA LYS A 65 22.65 -20.58 40.80
C LYS A 65 21.59 -19.48 41.05
N ILE A 66 20.60 -19.34 40.16
CA ILE A 66 19.40 -18.50 40.37
C ILE A 66 18.26 -19.34 40.96
N ASP A 67 18.12 -20.59 40.51
CA ASP A 67 17.07 -21.50 40.96
C ASP A 67 17.37 -22.06 42.37
N GLU A 68 18.63 -22.37 42.68
CA GLU A 68 19.14 -22.77 44.01
C GLU A 68 19.01 -21.66 45.09
N LYS A 69 18.66 -20.43 44.71
CA LYS A 69 18.33 -19.34 45.64
C LYS A 69 16.85 -19.25 45.99
N LYS A 70 16.05 -20.28 45.71
CA LYS A 70 14.62 -20.34 46.06
C LYS A 70 14.28 -21.57 46.91
N GLN A 71 13.93 -21.29 48.18
CA GLN A 71 13.51 -22.25 49.23
C GLN A 71 14.67 -23.11 49.79
N PRO A 72 14.59 -23.58 51.06
CA PRO A 72 13.60 -24.58 51.48
C PRO A 72 12.67 -24.17 52.65
N GLY A 73 11.59 -24.93 52.85
CA GLY A 73 10.69 -24.87 54.01
C GLY A 73 9.48 -25.82 53.83
N SER A 74 9.24 -26.76 54.75
CA SER A 74 8.31 -27.90 54.59
C SER A 74 7.22 -27.93 55.68
N ASN A 75 6.07 -28.61 55.53
CA ASN A 75 5.65 -29.58 54.51
C ASN A 75 4.19 -29.26 54.04
N THR A 76 3.18 -30.10 53.80
CA THR A 76 2.88 -31.55 53.96
C THR A 76 2.03 -32.08 52.79
N LEU A 77 2.23 -33.37 52.48
CA LEU A 77 1.32 -34.39 51.91
C LEU A 77 0.00 -34.01 51.18
N ASN A 78 -0.15 -34.62 49.99
CA ASN A 78 -1.38 -34.85 49.23
C ASN A 78 -2.61 -35.25 50.06
N THR A 79 -3.82 -34.88 49.59
CA THR A 79 -4.89 -35.87 49.37
C THR A 79 -6.03 -35.39 48.45
N TYR A 80 -6.73 -36.40 47.91
CA TYR A 80 -8.13 -36.42 47.45
C TYR A 80 -8.63 -35.68 46.18
N PHE A 81 -9.04 -36.54 45.24
CA PHE A 81 -10.02 -36.44 44.15
C PHE A 81 -9.64 -35.89 42.75
N SER A 82 -9.91 -36.76 41.78
CA SER A 82 -9.95 -36.50 40.34
C SER A 82 -11.39 -36.37 39.86
N SER A 83 -11.57 -35.62 38.76
CA SER A 83 -12.60 -35.75 37.72
C SER A 83 -13.89 -36.55 37.99
N GLU A 84 -15.05 -35.92 37.71
CA GLU A 84 -16.14 -36.61 37.00
C GLU A 84 -16.95 -35.64 36.09
N LYS A 85 -17.97 -36.15 35.39
CA LYS A 85 -18.72 -35.49 34.29
C LYS A 85 -20.24 -35.46 34.56
N ASN A 86 -20.98 -34.88 33.59
CA ASN A 86 -22.43 -35.00 33.30
C ASN A 86 -23.28 -33.82 33.88
N SER A 87 -24.02 -33.05 33.06
CA SER A 87 -25.42 -33.22 32.59
C SER A 87 -26.48 -32.90 33.67
N SER A 88 -27.60 -32.21 33.44
CA SER A 88 -28.15 -31.49 32.26
C SER A 88 -29.40 -30.66 32.66
N THR A 89 -29.99 -29.94 31.69
CA THR A 89 -31.43 -29.56 31.59
C THR A 89 -32.10 -28.65 32.65
N SER A 90 -32.39 -27.41 32.23
CA SER A 90 -33.69 -26.68 32.26
C SER A 90 -34.65 -26.74 33.46
N LEU A 91 -35.13 -25.56 33.91
CA LEU A 91 -36.53 -25.06 33.75
C LEU A 91 -36.69 -23.62 34.27
N GLU A 92 -37.82 -22.94 33.94
CA GLU A 92 -38.16 -21.57 34.39
C GLU A 92 -39.26 -21.56 35.51
N PRO A 93 -40.13 -20.54 35.72
CA PRO A 93 -40.20 -19.79 36.98
C PRO A 93 -41.53 -19.99 37.76
N PRO A 94 -41.84 -19.17 38.79
CA PRO A 94 -42.83 -18.11 38.51
C PRO A 94 -42.73 -16.78 39.32
N ALA A 95 -43.05 -15.70 38.59
CA ALA A 95 -43.85 -14.48 38.88
C ALA A 95 -44.23 -13.96 40.29
N ALA A 96 -44.50 -12.64 40.28
CA ALA A 96 -45.48 -11.84 41.06
C ALA A 96 -45.05 -11.16 42.39
N GLY A 97 -45.47 -9.90 42.56
CA GLY A 97 -45.32 -9.12 43.81
C GLY A 97 -45.16 -7.59 43.64
N VAL A 98 -46.23 -6.85 43.30
CA VAL A 98 -46.21 -5.38 43.14
C VAL A 98 -46.69 -4.67 44.43
N LYS A 99 -46.00 -3.61 44.86
CA LYS A 99 -46.61 -2.39 45.44
C LYS A 99 -45.65 -1.19 45.50
N ILE A 100 -46.22 0.01 45.70
CA ILE A 100 -45.61 1.32 45.44
C ILE A 100 -45.68 2.19 46.71
N SER A 101 -44.62 2.93 47.03
CA SER A 101 -44.69 4.18 47.83
C SER A 101 -43.47 5.06 47.58
N ASN A 102 -43.71 6.36 47.36
CA ASN A 102 -42.77 7.49 47.52
C ASN A 102 -43.31 8.31 48.74
N PRO A 103 -42.71 9.42 49.26
CA PRO A 103 -41.68 10.27 48.63
C PRO A 103 -40.56 10.86 49.53
N ASN A 104 -39.63 11.55 48.86
CA ASN A 104 -38.97 12.83 49.24
C ASN A 104 -38.01 13.03 50.45
N GLN A 105 -36.94 13.76 50.09
CA GLN A 105 -36.32 14.92 50.75
C GLN A 105 -35.04 14.79 51.61
N GLU A 106 -34.35 15.93 51.68
CA GLU A 106 -32.91 16.10 51.90
C GLU A 106 -32.60 16.71 53.27
N SER A 107 -31.43 16.41 53.85
CA SER A 107 -30.81 17.20 54.94
C SER A 107 -29.30 16.91 55.03
N LYS A 108 -28.57 17.74 55.79
CA LYS A 108 -27.11 17.86 55.73
C LYS A 108 -26.38 17.30 56.97
N ALA A 109 -25.20 16.73 56.70
CA ALA A 109 -23.93 16.93 57.41
C ALA A 109 -23.65 16.38 58.84
N HIS A 110 -22.50 15.69 58.89
CA HIS A 110 -21.49 15.58 59.96
C HIS A 110 -21.65 14.66 61.20
N GLN A 111 -20.68 13.74 61.25
CA GLN A 111 -19.94 13.14 62.37
C GLN A 111 -20.59 12.15 63.34
N ASP A 112 -19.81 11.07 63.56
CA ASP A 112 -19.54 10.28 64.77
C ASP A 112 -20.74 9.86 65.66
N ASP A 113 -20.84 8.61 66.12
CA ASP A 113 -19.80 7.63 66.44
C ASP A 113 -20.25 6.18 66.15
N SER A 114 -19.41 5.22 66.54
CA SER A 114 -19.56 3.77 66.42
C SER A 114 -20.83 3.17 67.04
N ASN A 115 -21.42 2.21 66.33
CA ASN A 115 -21.92 0.96 66.93
C ASN A 115 -22.19 -0.15 65.90
N ASN A 116 -22.10 -1.41 66.33
CA ASN A 116 -22.26 -2.58 65.46
C ASN A 116 -23.73 -2.92 65.18
N VAL A 117 -24.15 -2.92 63.92
CA VAL A 117 -25.37 -3.63 63.46
C VAL A 117 -25.03 -4.55 62.30
N THR A 118 -25.02 -5.86 62.59
CA THR A 118 -24.63 -6.94 61.68
C THR A 118 -25.53 -6.98 60.44
N THR A 119 -25.05 -6.44 59.32
CA THR A 119 -25.81 -6.39 58.06
C THR A 119 -25.15 -7.24 56.96
N VAL A 120 -25.92 -8.21 56.44
CA VAL A 120 -25.51 -9.09 55.34
C VAL A 120 -25.55 -8.32 54.01
N LYS A 121 -24.53 -7.48 53.75
CA LYS A 121 -24.40 -6.62 52.55
C LYS A 121 -23.04 -6.66 51.86
N THR A 122 -22.14 -7.55 52.27
CA THR A 122 -20.71 -7.55 51.88
C THR A 122 -20.36 -8.33 50.60
N ASN A 123 -21.21 -9.24 50.11
CA ASN A 123 -20.87 -10.05 48.93
C ASN A 123 -21.24 -9.38 47.58
N PHE A 124 -22.43 -8.75 47.49
CA PHE A 124 -22.88 -8.09 46.25
C PHE A 124 -22.03 -6.85 45.90
N THR A 125 -21.67 -6.05 46.90
CA THR A 125 -20.85 -4.83 46.76
C THR A 125 -19.42 -5.13 46.34
N ASN A 126 -18.78 -6.15 46.93
CA ASN A 126 -17.46 -6.63 46.53
C ASN A 126 -17.46 -7.30 45.15
N SER A 127 -18.54 -7.97 44.75
CA SER A 127 -18.70 -8.52 43.40
C SER A 127 -18.81 -7.41 42.35
N LEU A 128 -19.70 -6.44 42.56
CA LEU A 128 -19.93 -5.34 41.62
C LEU A 128 -18.70 -4.44 41.45
N SER A 129 -18.02 -4.09 42.54
CA SER A 129 -16.80 -3.25 42.48
C SER A 129 -15.63 -3.96 41.80
N ASN A 130 -15.47 -5.28 41.95
CA ASN A 130 -14.47 -6.04 41.17
C ASN A 130 -14.87 -6.20 39.70
N PHE A 131 -16.17 -6.26 39.38
CA PHE A 131 -16.64 -6.28 37.99
C PHE A 131 -16.37 -4.95 37.27
N VAL A 132 -16.67 -3.82 37.92
CA VAL A 132 -16.40 -2.46 37.39
C VAL A 132 -14.89 -2.24 37.23
N LEU A 133 -14.09 -2.53 38.25
CA LEU A 133 -12.62 -2.48 38.12
C LEU A 133 -12.11 -3.42 36.99
N GLY A 134 -12.84 -4.49 36.69
CA GLY A 134 -12.59 -5.39 35.56
C GLY A 134 -13.05 -4.88 34.18
N THR A 135 -13.92 -3.87 34.10
CA THR A 135 -14.14 -3.08 32.87
C THR A 135 -13.07 -2.01 32.71
N ASP A 136 -12.76 -1.26 33.77
CA ASP A 136 -11.83 -0.12 33.71
C ASP A 136 -10.41 -0.55 33.29
N VAL A 137 -9.96 -1.72 33.75
CA VAL A 137 -8.70 -2.35 33.31
C VAL A 137 -8.71 -2.73 31.83
N ILE A 138 -9.85 -3.19 31.29
CA ILE A 138 -9.96 -3.51 29.87
C ILE A 138 -9.95 -2.24 29.03
N ASP A 139 -10.63 -1.19 29.48
CA ASP A 139 -10.70 0.09 28.78
C ASP A 139 -9.33 0.77 28.74
N ALA A 140 -8.57 0.73 29.85
CA ALA A 140 -7.18 1.18 29.87
C ALA A 140 -6.24 0.33 28.97
N GLU A 141 -6.45 -0.99 28.88
CA GLU A 141 -5.72 -1.83 27.93
C GLU A 141 -6.08 -1.54 26.46
N ILE A 142 -7.33 -1.17 26.18
CA ILE A 142 -7.78 -0.70 24.88
C ILE A 142 -7.07 0.60 24.52
N LEU A 143 -7.15 1.63 25.36
CA LEU A 143 -6.48 2.92 25.15
C LEU A 143 -4.98 2.74 24.87
N TRP A 144 -4.29 1.86 25.61
CA TRP A 144 -2.88 1.58 25.35
C TRP A 144 -2.64 0.86 24.01
N CYS A 145 -3.50 -0.07 23.59
CA CYS A 145 -3.41 -0.70 22.26
C CYS A 145 -3.64 0.29 21.11
N LEU A 146 -4.59 1.21 21.28
CA LEU A 146 -4.86 2.30 20.33
C LEU A 146 -3.64 3.24 20.24
N ASN A 147 -3.10 3.68 21.38
CA ASN A 147 -1.90 4.52 21.45
C ASN A 147 -0.67 3.85 20.83
N VAL A 148 -0.42 2.57 21.13
CA VAL A 148 0.67 1.79 20.51
C VAL A 148 0.54 1.74 18.98
N THR A 149 -0.70 1.68 18.47
CA THR A 149 -0.96 1.69 17.02
C THR A 149 -0.75 3.09 16.42
N MET A 150 -1.31 4.13 17.04
CA MET A 150 -1.21 5.53 16.56
C MET A 150 0.22 6.09 16.61
N CYS A 151 1.03 5.67 17.58
CA CYS A 151 2.43 6.07 17.70
C CYS A 151 3.40 5.14 16.94
N HIS A 152 2.90 4.24 16.08
CA HIS A 152 3.69 3.26 15.32
C HIS A 152 4.67 2.43 16.19
N MET A 153 4.28 2.15 17.44
CA MET A 153 5.12 1.46 18.41
C MET A 153 5.07 -0.05 18.21
N SER A 154 6.24 -0.70 18.27
CA SER A 154 6.26 -2.17 18.31
C SER A 154 5.52 -2.68 19.56
N PHE A 155 4.64 -3.67 19.42
CA PHE A 155 3.98 -4.36 20.54
C PHE A 155 4.98 -4.90 21.60
N ASN A 156 6.24 -5.14 21.22
CA ASN A 156 7.30 -5.51 22.15
C ASN A 156 7.61 -4.44 23.22
N SER A 157 7.27 -3.17 22.97
CA SER A 157 7.41 -2.07 23.92
C SER A 157 6.62 -2.32 25.22
N CYS A 158 5.41 -2.89 25.12
CA CYS A 158 4.53 -3.14 26.27
C CYS A 158 5.19 -4.03 27.34
N LYS A 159 6.13 -4.91 26.96
CA LYS A 159 6.93 -5.72 27.90
C LYS A 159 7.74 -4.89 28.89
N LYS A 160 8.11 -3.65 28.52
CA LYS A 160 8.80 -2.69 29.39
C LYS A 160 7.86 -1.59 29.90
N SER A 161 6.98 -1.06 29.05
CA SER A 161 6.13 0.08 29.41
C SER A 161 5.13 -0.24 30.52
N ILE A 162 4.50 -1.42 30.51
CA ILE A 162 3.47 -1.77 31.49
C ILE A 162 4.06 -1.93 32.92
N PRO A 163 5.18 -2.64 33.15
CA PRO A 163 5.86 -2.65 34.45
C PRO A 163 6.42 -1.29 34.92
N VAL A 164 6.62 -0.34 34.01
CA VAL A 164 7.00 1.04 34.36
C VAL A 164 5.77 1.83 34.80
N MET A 165 4.65 1.74 34.06
CA MET A 165 3.36 2.34 34.42
C MET A 165 2.88 1.87 35.81
N GLN A 166 2.99 0.56 36.10
CA GLN A 166 2.71 -0.03 37.42
C GLN A 166 3.59 0.53 38.56
N LYS A 167 4.80 1.00 38.26
CA LYS A 167 5.69 1.63 39.24
C LYS A 167 5.48 3.14 39.40
N MET A 168 4.92 3.79 38.37
CA MET A 168 4.56 5.21 38.38
C MET A 168 3.26 5.43 39.18
N PHE A 169 2.22 4.64 38.90
CA PHE A 169 0.87 4.83 39.45
C PHE A 169 0.53 3.75 40.49
N LYS A 170 1.24 3.76 41.62
CA LYS A 170 1.14 2.74 42.70
C LYS A 170 -0.20 2.77 43.45
N ASP A 171 -0.87 3.91 43.40
CA ASP A 171 -2.20 4.21 43.92
C ASP A 171 -3.33 3.69 43.01
N SER A 172 -3.05 3.51 41.72
CA SER A 172 -4.02 3.09 40.73
C SER A 172 -4.20 1.56 40.71
N LYS A 173 -5.31 1.10 41.29
CA LYS A 173 -5.81 -0.30 41.18
C LYS A 173 -6.01 -0.75 39.72
N ILE A 174 -6.18 0.20 38.79
CA ILE A 174 -6.24 -0.07 37.35
C ILE A 174 -4.83 -0.40 36.84
N ALA A 175 -3.85 0.48 37.09
CA ALA A 175 -2.47 0.28 36.67
C ALA A 175 -1.89 -1.03 37.24
N GLU A 176 -2.13 -1.30 38.53
CA GLU A 176 -1.78 -2.56 39.22
C GLU A 176 -2.24 -3.79 38.42
N LYS A 177 -3.51 -3.81 37.98
CA LYS A 177 -4.16 -4.98 37.37
C LYS A 177 -4.02 -5.11 35.85
N ILE A 178 -3.45 -4.12 35.15
CA ILE A 178 -3.19 -4.22 33.70
C ILE A 178 -2.16 -5.34 33.41
N THR A 179 -2.45 -6.20 32.44
CA THR A 179 -1.67 -7.40 32.09
C THR A 179 -1.27 -7.44 30.61
N LEU A 180 -1.00 -6.27 30.04
CA LEU A 180 -0.83 -6.05 28.60
C LEU A 180 0.58 -6.41 28.08
N GLY A 181 0.90 -7.71 28.04
CA GLY A 181 2.10 -8.21 27.37
C GLY A 181 2.05 -8.06 25.83
N PRO A 182 3.18 -8.15 25.11
CA PRO A 182 3.23 -7.95 23.65
C PRO A 182 2.26 -8.81 22.85
N THR A 183 2.10 -10.09 23.23
CA THR A 183 1.15 -11.01 22.59
C THR A 183 -0.29 -10.58 22.82
N LYS A 184 -0.62 -10.07 24.02
CA LYS A 184 -1.95 -9.55 24.37
C LYS A 184 -2.26 -8.30 23.55
N ALA A 185 -1.34 -7.33 23.48
CA ALA A 185 -1.50 -6.14 22.65
C ALA A 185 -1.70 -6.52 21.16
N ALA A 186 -0.85 -7.41 20.63
CA ALA A 186 -0.97 -7.86 19.24
C ALA A 186 -2.31 -8.55 18.95
N TYR A 187 -2.80 -9.44 19.83
CA TYR A 187 -4.11 -10.08 19.59
C TYR A 187 -5.30 -9.16 19.90
N THR A 188 -5.20 -8.24 20.86
CA THR A 188 -6.26 -7.25 21.15
C THR A 188 -6.47 -6.33 19.94
N THR A 189 -5.40 -5.81 19.34
CA THR A 189 -5.48 -5.03 18.10
C THR A 189 -5.98 -5.89 16.93
N THR A 190 -5.42 -7.09 16.72
CA THR A 190 -5.69 -7.91 15.50
C THR A 190 -7.04 -8.62 15.52
N PHE A 191 -7.50 -9.13 16.66
CA PHE A 191 -8.68 -10.00 16.80
C PHE A 191 -9.77 -9.42 17.71
N GLY A 192 -9.57 -8.24 18.29
CA GLY A 192 -10.58 -7.49 19.05
C GLY A 192 -10.97 -6.19 18.35
N LEU A 193 -10.05 -5.21 18.38
CA LEU A 193 -10.28 -3.83 17.92
C LEU A 193 -10.51 -3.74 16.40
N ALA A 194 -9.64 -4.35 15.58
CA ALA A 194 -9.81 -4.29 14.13
C ALA A 194 -11.13 -4.95 13.65
N PRO A 195 -11.55 -6.14 14.12
CA PRO A 195 -12.86 -6.69 13.79
C PRO A 195 -14.04 -5.81 14.25
N PHE A 196 -13.96 -5.20 15.44
CA PHE A 196 -14.99 -4.26 15.93
C PHE A 196 -15.13 -3.04 15.01
N PHE A 197 -14.01 -2.38 14.67
CA PHE A 197 -14.04 -1.23 13.77
C PHE A 197 -14.45 -1.61 12.35
N LYS A 198 -14.10 -2.81 11.86
CA LYS A 198 -14.61 -3.32 10.57
C LYS A 198 -16.13 -3.47 10.59
N GLU A 199 -16.69 -4.00 11.67
CA GLU A 199 -18.14 -4.16 11.80
C GLU A 199 -18.87 -2.80 11.91
N LYS A 200 -18.25 -1.78 12.53
CA LYS A 200 -18.79 -0.41 12.55
C LYS A 200 -18.80 0.20 11.14
N LEU A 201 -17.64 0.19 10.47
CA LEU A 201 -17.47 0.73 9.12
C LEU A 201 -18.40 0.05 8.09
N LEU A 202 -18.56 -1.27 8.16
CA LEU A 202 -19.48 -2.00 7.27
C LEU A 202 -20.95 -1.66 7.53
N ARG A 203 -21.34 -1.33 8.77
CA ARG A 203 -22.69 -0.81 9.05
C ARG A 203 -22.89 0.59 8.45
N GLU A 204 -21.91 1.48 8.59
CA GLU A 204 -21.92 2.83 7.98
C GLU A 204 -22.05 2.75 6.45
N ILE A 205 -21.30 1.85 5.80
CA ILE A 205 -21.36 1.60 4.35
C ILE A 205 -22.70 0.99 3.90
N ASN A 206 -23.30 0.10 4.69
CA ASN A 206 -24.60 -0.49 4.34
C ASN A 206 -25.74 0.56 4.29
N PHE A 207 -25.67 1.59 5.14
CA PHE A 207 -26.61 2.71 5.11
C PHE A 207 -26.36 3.72 3.99
N CYS A 208 -25.12 3.86 3.49
CA CYS A 208 -24.85 4.75 2.36
C CYS A 208 -25.51 4.21 1.08
N ASP A 209 -26.02 5.09 0.21
CA ASP A 209 -26.68 4.69 -1.03
C ASP A 209 -25.67 4.16 -2.07
N LYS A 210 -24.71 5.01 -2.45
CA LYS A 210 -23.64 4.70 -3.41
C LYS A 210 -22.26 5.03 -2.82
N CYS A 211 -21.25 4.26 -3.24
CA CYS A 211 -19.87 4.37 -2.79
C CYS A 211 -18.86 4.29 -3.95
N VAL A 212 -17.70 4.91 -3.76
CA VAL A 212 -16.54 4.84 -4.66
C VAL A 212 -15.50 3.95 -4.02
N VAL A 213 -14.97 2.96 -4.76
CA VAL A 213 -13.86 2.14 -4.29
C VAL A 213 -12.57 2.61 -4.94
N CYS A 214 -11.64 3.12 -4.14
CA CYS A 214 -10.27 3.41 -4.54
C CYS A 214 -9.39 2.19 -4.29
N PHE A 215 -8.50 1.85 -5.23
CA PHE A 215 -7.38 0.96 -4.94
C PHE A 215 -6.04 1.52 -5.41
N ASP A 216 -4.97 1.04 -4.78
CA ASP A 216 -3.58 1.36 -5.09
C ASP A 216 -2.71 0.10 -4.92
N GLU A 217 -1.75 -0.11 -5.81
CA GLU A 217 -0.92 -1.34 -5.83
C GLU A 217 0.53 -1.06 -5.45
N SER A 218 1.05 -1.82 -4.48
CA SER A 218 2.42 -1.68 -3.99
C SER A 218 3.11 -3.03 -3.74
N LEU A 219 4.44 -3.02 -3.57
CA LEU A 219 5.20 -4.21 -3.16
C LEU A 219 5.45 -4.19 -1.65
N ASN A 220 4.84 -5.12 -0.92
CA ASN A 220 5.13 -5.32 0.50
C ASN A 220 6.46 -6.04 0.66
N LYS A 221 7.44 -5.37 1.28
CA LYS A 221 8.82 -5.84 1.41
C LYS A 221 9.00 -6.92 2.48
N VAL A 222 8.03 -7.13 3.37
CA VAL A 222 8.07 -8.16 4.42
C VAL A 222 7.39 -9.46 3.96
N SER A 223 6.25 -9.38 3.27
CA SER A 223 5.60 -10.57 2.69
C SER A 223 6.15 -10.96 1.31
N GLN A 224 6.87 -10.06 0.63
CA GLN A 224 7.36 -10.23 -0.75
C GLN A 224 6.23 -10.53 -1.75
N LYS A 225 5.05 -9.95 -1.50
CA LYS A 225 3.85 -10.03 -2.35
C LYS A 225 3.48 -8.64 -2.88
N GLY A 226 2.77 -8.62 -4.00
CA GLY A 226 1.96 -7.44 -4.36
C GLY A 226 0.89 -7.23 -3.29
N GLN A 227 0.56 -5.98 -3.03
CA GLN A 227 -0.40 -5.55 -2.02
C GLN A 227 -1.30 -4.51 -2.67
N MET A 228 -2.56 -4.86 -2.88
CA MET A 228 -3.60 -3.94 -3.31
C MET A 228 -4.31 -3.42 -2.06
N ASP A 229 -4.15 -2.13 -1.80
CA ASP A 229 -4.78 -1.44 -0.69
C ASP A 229 -6.12 -0.86 -1.16
N ILE A 230 -7.20 -1.16 -0.44
CA ILE A 230 -8.57 -0.80 -0.81
C ILE A 230 -9.12 0.21 0.20
N VAL A 231 -9.47 1.39 -0.30
CA VAL A 231 -10.05 2.50 0.44
C VAL A 231 -11.43 2.76 -0.14
N ILE A 232 -12.47 2.77 0.70
CA ILE A 232 -13.82 3.15 0.28
C ILE A 232 -14.04 4.64 0.58
N ARG A 233 -14.76 5.32 -0.31
CA ARG A 233 -15.23 6.68 -0.10
C ARG A 233 -16.75 6.72 -0.31
N PHE A 234 -17.46 7.32 0.62
CA PHE A 234 -18.93 7.30 0.65
C PHE A 234 -19.48 8.55 1.35
N TRP A 235 -20.78 8.81 1.16
CA TRP A 235 -21.48 9.82 1.95
C TRP A 235 -21.82 9.26 3.33
N ASN A 236 -21.19 9.76 4.38
CA ASN A 236 -21.58 9.42 5.74
C ASN A 236 -22.86 10.19 6.10
N ILE A 237 -23.88 9.48 6.58
CA ILE A 237 -25.20 10.01 6.91
C ILE A 237 -25.24 10.67 8.29
N SER A 238 -24.46 10.22 9.29
CA SER A 238 -24.42 10.88 10.62
C SER A 238 -23.73 12.23 10.54
N GLU A 239 -22.57 12.29 9.88
CA GLU A 239 -21.82 13.54 9.70
C GLU A 239 -22.43 14.41 8.59
N ASN A 240 -23.23 13.80 7.70
CA ASN A 240 -23.74 14.39 6.47
C ASN A 240 -22.60 15.06 5.65
N LEU A 241 -21.51 14.31 5.45
CA LEU A 241 -20.27 14.72 4.76
C LEU A 241 -19.63 13.53 4.04
N VAL A 242 -18.68 13.78 3.13
CA VAL A 242 -17.91 12.71 2.48
C VAL A 242 -16.82 12.17 3.42
N GLN A 243 -16.72 10.85 3.55
CA GLN A 243 -15.64 10.17 4.28
C GLN A 243 -14.85 9.25 3.36
N SER A 244 -13.54 9.16 3.60
CA SER A 244 -12.60 8.26 2.91
C SER A 244 -11.97 7.35 3.96
N ARG A 245 -12.28 6.05 3.94
CA ARG A 245 -11.93 5.10 5.01
C ARG A 245 -11.24 3.86 4.45
N TYR A 246 -10.17 3.40 5.10
CA TYR A 246 -9.48 2.16 4.73
C TYR A 246 -10.36 0.93 5.01
N LEU A 247 -10.60 0.10 3.99
CA LEU A 247 -11.46 -1.08 4.08
C LEU A 247 -10.65 -2.35 4.39
N THR A 248 -9.60 -2.59 3.61
CA THR A 248 -8.73 -3.77 3.70
C THR A 248 -7.51 -3.63 2.79
N SER A 249 -6.52 -4.51 2.98
CA SER A 249 -5.53 -4.84 1.94
C SER A 249 -5.76 -6.28 1.50
N VAL A 250 -5.47 -6.58 0.23
CA VAL A 250 -5.45 -7.94 -0.32
C VAL A 250 -4.11 -8.20 -1.02
N PHE A 251 -3.63 -9.44 -0.97
CA PHE A 251 -2.26 -9.76 -1.36
C PHE A 251 -2.20 -10.60 -2.64
N LEU A 252 -1.50 -10.05 -3.62
CA LEU A 252 -1.33 -10.54 -4.98
C LEU A 252 -0.04 -11.36 -5.10
N GLN A 253 -0.14 -12.58 -5.64
CA GLN A 253 1.03 -13.37 -6.05
C GLN A 253 1.45 -13.01 -7.49
N HIS A 254 0.46 -12.72 -8.33
CA HIS A 254 0.58 -12.25 -9.70
C HIS A 254 -0.38 -11.07 -9.88
N ALA A 255 -0.08 -10.18 -10.83
CA ALA A 255 -0.85 -8.96 -11.11
C ALA A 255 -1.27 -8.94 -12.58
N THR A 256 -1.96 -9.99 -13.03
CA THR A 256 -2.74 -9.92 -14.28
C THR A 256 -4.10 -9.29 -13.99
N ALA A 257 -4.78 -8.80 -15.03
CA ALA A 257 -6.12 -8.24 -14.90
C ALA A 257 -7.14 -9.23 -14.28
N SER A 258 -6.92 -10.55 -14.41
CA SER A 258 -7.75 -11.58 -13.77
C SER A 258 -7.41 -11.78 -12.29
N ASP A 259 -6.13 -11.69 -11.91
CA ASP A 259 -5.72 -11.76 -10.50
C ASP A 259 -6.26 -10.55 -9.73
N ILE A 260 -6.11 -9.36 -10.32
CA ILE A 260 -6.62 -8.09 -9.78
C ILE A 260 -8.14 -8.15 -9.67
N LEU A 261 -8.86 -8.62 -10.68
CA LEU A 261 -10.32 -8.78 -10.61
C LEU A 261 -10.77 -9.74 -9.51
N SER A 262 -10.10 -10.88 -9.37
CA SER A 262 -10.39 -11.86 -8.31
C SER A 262 -10.12 -11.28 -6.92
N LYS A 263 -8.97 -10.62 -6.72
CA LYS A 263 -8.60 -10.03 -5.43
C LYS A 263 -9.38 -8.76 -5.08
N PHE A 264 -9.78 -7.97 -6.08
CA PHE A 264 -10.67 -6.83 -5.89
C PHE A 264 -12.02 -7.30 -5.35
N LYS A 265 -12.63 -8.29 -6.01
CA LYS A 265 -13.89 -8.92 -5.55
C LYS A 265 -13.75 -9.57 -4.16
N GLU A 266 -12.63 -10.24 -3.87
CA GLU A 266 -12.34 -10.76 -2.52
C GLU A 266 -12.29 -9.64 -1.46
N GLY A 267 -11.66 -8.51 -1.78
CA GLY A 267 -11.50 -7.38 -0.88
C GLY A 267 -12.79 -6.57 -0.65
N ILE A 268 -13.63 -6.42 -1.67
CA ILE A 268 -14.94 -5.75 -1.60
C ILE A 268 -16.12 -6.69 -1.32
N ALA A 269 -15.91 -7.99 -1.11
CA ALA A 269 -16.97 -8.97 -0.88
C ALA A 269 -18.01 -8.60 0.20
N PRO A 270 -17.71 -7.81 1.25
CA PRO A 270 -18.72 -7.32 2.20
C PRO A 270 -19.64 -6.19 1.67
N ILE A 271 -19.39 -5.66 0.47
CA ILE A 271 -20.08 -4.50 -0.11
C ILE A 271 -20.98 -4.96 -1.27
N PRO A 272 -22.30 -4.68 -1.22
CA PRO A 272 -23.19 -4.95 -2.35
C PRO A 272 -22.76 -4.20 -3.63
N LEU A 273 -22.67 -4.92 -4.75
CA LEU A 273 -22.10 -4.37 -6.00
C LEU A 273 -23.00 -3.33 -6.68
N ASP A 274 -24.30 -3.33 -6.39
CA ASP A 274 -25.26 -2.28 -6.74
C ASP A 274 -24.94 -0.92 -6.08
N LYS A 275 -24.18 -0.91 -4.96
CA LYS A 275 -23.68 0.33 -4.34
C LYS A 275 -22.42 0.87 -5.02
N LEU A 276 -21.80 0.15 -5.96
CA LEU A 276 -20.53 0.55 -6.57
C LEU A 276 -20.72 1.62 -7.66
N LEU A 277 -20.46 2.88 -7.32
CA LEU A 277 -20.60 4.03 -8.20
C LEU A 277 -19.48 4.11 -9.25
N GLN A 278 -18.24 3.90 -8.79
CA GLN A 278 -17.01 4.09 -9.56
C GLN A 278 -15.83 3.36 -8.90
N VAL A 279 -14.85 2.95 -9.70
CA VAL A 279 -13.55 2.44 -9.21
C VAL A 279 -12.44 3.43 -9.56
N SER A 280 -11.75 3.95 -8.55
CA SER A 280 -10.62 4.88 -8.69
C SER A 280 -9.29 4.12 -8.61
N MET A 281 -8.51 4.21 -9.67
CA MET A 281 -7.28 3.43 -9.89
C MET A 281 -6.23 4.25 -10.65
N ASP A 282 -5.03 3.71 -10.79
CA ASP A 282 -3.95 4.28 -11.59
C ASP A 282 -4.12 4.00 -13.11
N GLY A 283 -3.10 4.32 -13.92
CA GLY A 283 -3.19 4.37 -15.39
C GLY A 283 -2.72 3.17 -16.25
N PRO A 284 -2.25 2.01 -15.75
CA PRO A 284 -1.63 0.98 -16.57
C PRO A 284 -2.70 0.18 -17.35
N ASN A 285 -2.30 -0.37 -18.49
CA ASN A 285 -3.22 -1.11 -19.36
C ASN A 285 -3.83 -2.37 -18.70
N VAL A 286 -3.16 -2.93 -17.69
CA VAL A 286 -3.69 -4.06 -16.90
C VAL A 286 -4.92 -3.65 -16.09
N ASN A 287 -4.90 -2.45 -15.50
CA ASN A 287 -5.94 -1.99 -14.58
C ASN A 287 -7.15 -1.47 -15.39
N TRP A 288 -6.90 -0.88 -16.56
CA TRP A 288 -7.93 -0.69 -17.59
C TRP A 288 -8.61 -2.00 -18.03
N LEU A 289 -7.84 -3.07 -18.28
CA LEU A 289 -8.41 -4.38 -18.63
C LEU A 289 -9.18 -5.04 -17.47
N PHE A 290 -8.74 -4.84 -16.21
CA PHE A 290 -9.51 -5.21 -15.03
C PHE A 290 -10.88 -4.51 -15.02
N TYR A 291 -10.89 -3.19 -15.23
CA TYR A 291 -12.09 -2.37 -15.18
C TYR A 291 -13.06 -2.69 -16.32
N ASP A 292 -12.56 -2.93 -17.54
CA ASP A 292 -13.36 -3.44 -18.66
C ASP A 292 -14.00 -4.79 -18.35
N ASN A 293 -13.29 -5.68 -17.66
CA ASN A 293 -13.81 -7.00 -17.28
C ASN A 293 -14.81 -6.90 -16.12
N LEU A 294 -14.59 -6.01 -15.15
CA LEU A 294 -15.55 -5.71 -14.09
C LEU A 294 -16.85 -5.13 -14.70
N LYS A 295 -16.75 -4.14 -15.60
CA LYS A 295 -17.90 -3.58 -16.34
C LYS A 295 -18.65 -4.62 -17.17
N LYS A 296 -18.00 -5.67 -17.68
CA LYS A 296 -18.65 -6.76 -18.44
C LYS A 296 -19.33 -7.79 -17.53
N GLN A 297 -18.74 -8.10 -16.37
CA GLN A 297 -19.32 -9.07 -15.43
C GLN A 297 -20.47 -8.46 -14.63
N GLU A 298 -20.34 -7.21 -14.18
CA GLU A 298 -21.34 -6.52 -13.35
C GLU A 298 -22.32 -5.69 -14.18
N LYS A 299 -22.51 -6.00 -15.47
CA LYS A 299 -23.53 -5.31 -16.29
C LYS A 299 -24.93 -5.81 -15.96
N THR A 300 -25.39 -5.41 -14.78
CA THR A 300 -26.73 -5.70 -14.24
C THR A 300 -27.76 -4.70 -14.76
N THR A 301 -29.04 -5.01 -14.57
CA THR A 301 -30.18 -4.15 -14.89
C THR A 301 -30.42 -3.04 -13.84
N VAL A 302 -29.49 -2.81 -12.91
CA VAL A 302 -29.71 -2.00 -11.70
C VAL A 302 -29.01 -0.63 -11.75
N SER A 303 -27.71 -0.58 -12.04
CA SER A 303 -26.99 0.68 -12.33
C SER A 303 -25.63 0.43 -13.00
N GLU A 304 -25.20 1.32 -13.91
CA GLU A 304 -23.88 1.26 -14.54
C GLU A 304 -22.81 2.07 -13.77
N MET A 305 -21.59 1.53 -13.65
CA MET A 305 -20.45 2.28 -13.08
C MET A 305 -20.02 3.44 -13.97
N ILE A 306 -20.00 4.65 -13.38
CA ILE A 306 -19.59 5.89 -14.06
C ILE A 306 -18.06 6.08 -14.04
N GLU A 307 -17.55 6.83 -15.02
CA GLU A 307 -16.13 6.80 -15.38
C GLU A 307 -15.50 8.20 -15.39
N LEU A 308 -14.52 8.39 -14.50
CA LEU A 308 -13.79 9.65 -14.30
C LEU A 308 -12.36 9.62 -14.88
N GLY A 309 -11.94 8.47 -15.43
CA GLY A 309 -10.57 8.21 -15.86
C GLY A 309 -9.67 7.67 -14.75
N SER A 310 -8.39 7.50 -15.09
CA SER A 310 -7.33 7.05 -14.18
C SER A 310 -6.65 8.21 -13.44
N CYS A 311 -6.01 7.91 -12.30
CA CYS A 311 -5.34 8.87 -11.41
C CYS A 311 -4.43 9.89 -12.14
N GLY A 312 -4.80 11.17 -12.06
CA GLY A 312 -4.06 12.28 -12.68
C GLY A 312 -2.64 12.50 -12.14
N LEU A 313 -2.38 12.11 -10.89
CA LEU A 313 -1.06 12.28 -10.24
C LEU A 313 -0.03 11.30 -10.81
N HIS A 314 -0.43 10.03 -10.95
CA HIS A 314 0.35 9.01 -11.65
C HIS A 314 0.72 9.44 -13.08
N ILE A 315 -0.24 10.03 -13.80
CA ILE A 315 -0.06 10.52 -15.16
C ILE A 315 0.96 11.67 -15.22
N LEU A 316 0.83 12.68 -14.35
CA LEU A 316 1.74 13.83 -14.30
C LEU A 316 3.16 13.44 -13.86
N HIS A 317 3.30 12.60 -12.83
CA HIS A 317 4.62 12.11 -12.43
C HIS A 317 5.27 11.24 -13.52
N GLY A 318 4.49 10.38 -14.19
CA GLY A 318 4.94 9.59 -15.34
C GLY A 318 5.30 10.45 -16.57
N ALA A 319 4.75 11.65 -16.70
CA ALA A 319 5.09 12.59 -17.77
C ALA A 319 6.51 13.14 -17.62
N LEU A 320 6.94 13.50 -16.40
CA LEU A 320 8.34 13.90 -16.12
C LEU A 320 9.33 12.75 -16.44
N GLN A 321 8.99 11.52 -16.04
CA GLN A 321 9.78 10.32 -16.36
C GLN A 321 9.89 10.10 -17.89
N THR A 322 8.79 10.29 -18.61
CA THR A 322 8.74 10.16 -20.07
C THR A 322 9.54 11.27 -20.76
N GLY A 323 9.43 12.51 -20.29
CA GLY A 323 10.19 13.66 -20.78
C GLY A 323 11.70 13.45 -20.73
N HIS A 324 12.25 13.12 -19.55
CA HIS A 324 13.71 12.94 -19.41
C HIS A 324 14.22 11.72 -20.18
N LYS A 325 13.42 10.64 -20.28
CA LYS A 325 13.74 9.46 -21.11
C LYS A 325 13.85 9.80 -22.59
N ILE A 326 12.92 10.60 -23.14
CA ILE A 326 12.94 11.02 -24.55
C ILE A 326 14.07 12.05 -24.82
N ALA A 327 14.35 12.94 -23.86
CA ALA A 327 15.52 13.82 -23.90
C ALA A 327 16.86 13.09 -23.67
N LYS A 328 16.84 11.78 -23.40
CA LYS A 328 18.00 10.91 -23.09
C LYS A 328 18.78 11.32 -21.82
N TRP A 329 18.18 12.09 -20.92
CA TRP A 329 18.79 12.52 -19.67
C TRP A 329 18.72 11.39 -18.63
N LYS A 330 19.88 10.97 -18.11
CA LYS A 330 20.01 9.84 -17.17
C LYS A 330 19.76 10.24 -15.71
N PHE A 331 18.62 10.86 -15.43
CA PHE A 331 18.21 11.15 -14.06
C PHE A 331 17.67 9.90 -13.34
N CYS A 332 17.75 9.89 -12.02
CA CYS A 332 17.15 8.86 -11.18
C CYS A 332 15.63 9.07 -11.02
N ALA A 333 14.89 8.00 -10.75
CA ALA A 333 13.50 8.11 -10.35
C ALA A 333 13.42 8.67 -8.92
N THR A 334 12.73 9.81 -8.75
CA THR A 334 12.29 10.34 -7.45
C THR A 334 10.90 9.79 -7.12
N ARG A 335 10.39 10.01 -5.90
CA ARG A 335 8.95 9.87 -5.64
C ARG A 335 8.19 11.10 -6.15
N TRP A 336 6.89 11.14 -5.92
CA TRP A 336 6.04 12.29 -6.21
C TRP A 336 6.49 13.50 -5.39
N VAL A 337 6.40 14.71 -5.94
CA VAL A 337 6.76 16.00 -5.29
C VAL A 337 8.26 16.15 -4.91
N GLU A 338 9.06 15.09 -4.93
CA GLU A 338 10.52 15.11 -4.75
C GLU A 338 11.30 15.62 -5.99
N GLY A 339 10.60 16.00 -7.08
CA GLY A 339 11.20 16.26 -8.39
C GLY A 339 12.09 17.51 -8.42
N ALA A 340 11.53 18.69 -8.13
CA ALA A 340 12.28 19.93 -8.12
C ALA A 340 13.27 20.00 -6.95
N SER A 341 12.92 19.47 -5.77
CA SER A 341 13.79 19.47 -4.60
C SER A 341 15.06 18.65 -4.83
N ALA A 342 14.96 17.46 -5.42
CA ALA A 342 16.13 16.66 -5.80
C ALA A 342 16.98 17.35 -6.89
N ALA A 343 16.35 17.99 -7.88
CA ALA A 343 17.06 18.68 -8.96
C ALA A 343 17.76 19.97 -8.49
N ASN A 344 17.14 20.75 -7.61
CA ASN A 344 17.76 21.92 -7.00
C ASN A 344 18.91 21.52 -6.06
N ARG A 345 18.73 20.48 -5.23
CA ARG A 345 19.84 19.97 -4.42
C ARG A 345 21.00 19.47 -5.27
N ALA A 346 20.73 18.86 -6.43
CA ALA A 346 21.77 18.50 -7.39
C ALA A 346 22.48 19.73 -7.99
N LEU A 347 21.75 20.81 -8.33
CA LEU A 347 22.35 22.06 -8.84
C LEU A 347 23.33 22.70 -7.86
N GLU A 348 23.03 22.65 -6.56
CA GLU A 348 23.90 23.17 -5.50
C GLU A 348 25.23 22.42 -5.42
N ILE A 349 25.19 21.09 -5.45
CA ILE A 349 26.35 20.24 -5.09
C ILE A 349 27.11 19.65 -6.29
N ILE A 350 26.62 19.81 -7.54
CA ILE A 350 27.22 19.15 -8.71
C ILE A 350 28.69 19.51 -8.94
N ASP A 351 29.12 20.73 -8.58
CA ASP A 351 30.53 21.13 -8.69
C ASP A 351 31.42 20.40 -7.67
N ASP A 352 30.91 20.14 -6.46
CA ASP A 352 31.63 19.40 -5.42
C ASP A 352 31.59 17.90 -5.68
N ILE A 353 30.50 17.37 -6.26
CA ILE A 353 30.47 16.03 -6.82
C ILE A 353 31.51 15.91 -7.93
N ALA A 354 31.64 16.89 -8.83
CA ALA A 354 32.65 16.86 -9.89
C ALA A 354 34.08 16.87 -9.33
N LYS A 355 34.37 17.68 -8.29
CA LYS A 355 35.67 17.65 -7.57
C LYS A 355 35.94 16.27 -6.96
N TYR A 356 34.96 15.70 -6.25
CA TYR A 356 35.06 14.38 -5.62
C TYR A 356 35.26 13.25 -6.63
N VAL A 357 34.49 13.27 -7.71
CA VAL A 357 34.49 12.24 -8.77
C VAL A 357 35.75 12.27 -9.64
N ASN A 358 36.39 13.43 -9.75
CA ASN A 358 37.68 13.60 -10.44
C ASN A 358 38.89 13.48 -9.50
N SER A 359 38.68 13.26 -8.19
CA SER A 359 39.78 13.13 -7.22
C SER A 359 40.54 11.82 -7.38
N LYS A 360 41.85 11.91 -7.62
CA LYS A 360 42.77 10.75 -7.65
C LYS A 360 42.89 10.03 -6.31
N GLN A 361 42.43 10.63 -5.21
CA GLN A 361 42.47 10.04 -3.87
C GLN A 361 41.29 9.07 -3.62
N VAL A 362 40.23 9.11 -4.43
CA VAL A 362 38.98 8.38 -4.19
C VAL A 362 38.87 7.14 -5.08
N LYS A 363 38.87 5.95 -4.49
CA LYS A 363 38.56 4.69 -5.20
C LYS A 363 37.05 4.57 -5.42
N LEU A 364 36.57 5.09 -6.55
CA LEU A 364 35.15 5.08 -6.91
C LEU A 364 34.64 3.67 -7.29
N PRO A 365 33.41 3.28 -6.91
CA PRO A 365 32.83 2.00 -7.28
C PRO A 365 32.64 1.81 -8.79
N ILE A 366 33.02 0.64 -9.30
CA ILE A 366 32.81 0.26 -10.71
C ILE A 366 31.36 -0.25 -10.88
N ASN A 367 30.42 0.68 -11.10
CA ASN A 367 29.04 0.35 -11.43
C ASN A 367 28.38 1.41 -12.35
N ILE A 368 27.22 1.06 -12.92
CA ILE A 368 26.47 1.89 -13.87
C ILE A 368 26.09 3.24 -13.26
N SER A 369 25.72 3.28 -11.98
CA SER A 369 25.35 4.52 -11.28
C SER A 369 26.52 5.49 -11.19
N CYS A 370 27.71 5.01 -10.79
CA CYS A 370 28.92 5.83 -10.75
C CYS A 370 29.35 6.28 -12.16
N SER A 371 29.17 5.44 -13.19
CA SER A 371 29.40 5.86 -14.59
C SER A 371 28.44 6.96 -15.01
N ASN A 372 27.15 6.87 -14.67
CA ASN A 372 26.18 7.91 -14.99
C ASN A 372 26.51 9.23 -14.28
N VAL A 373 26.93 9.21 -13.01
CA VAL A 373 27.39 10.42 -12.30
C VAL A 373 28.66 11.00 -12.92
N LYS A 374 29.65 10.18 -13.29
CA LYS A 374 30.85 10.63 -14.04
C LYS A 374 30.47 11.35 -15.33
N ASN A 375 29.60 10.75 -16.13
CA ASN A 375 29.13 11.34 -17.39
C ASN A 375 28.35 12.65 -17.15
N ALA A 376 27.55 12.74 -16.08
CA ALA A 376 26.84 13.96 -15.71
C ALA A 376 27.77 15.07 -15.20
N CYS A 377 28.89 14.74 -14.55
CA CYS A 377 29.89 15.72 -14.12
C CYS A 377 30.77 16.23 -15.28
N ALA A 378 30.86 15.47 -16.38
CA ALA A 378 31.54 15.88 -17.61
C ALA A 378 30.62 16.62 -18.61
N ASP A 379 29.30 16.53 -18.44
CA ASP A 379 28.30 17.21 -19.27
C ASP A 379 28.23 18.70 -18.93
N GLY A 380 28.85 19.55 -19.76
CA GLY A 380 28.85 21.00 -19.58
C GLY A 380 27.44 21.63 -19.52
N LEU A 381 26.40 20.94 -20.02
CA LEU A 381 25.00 21.37 -19.99
C LEU A 381 24.22 20.79 -18.79
N ILE A 382 24.82 20.03 -17.88
CA ILE A 382 24.13 19.37 -16.76
C ILE A 382 23.31 20.35 -15.90
N LYS A 383 23.86 21.54 -15.63
CA LYS A 383 23.17 22.60 -14.88
C LYS A 383 21.96 23.16 -15.64
N CYS A 384 22.01 23.24 -16.97
CA CYS A 384 20.84 23.61 -17.77
C CYS A 384 19.77 22.51 -17.73
N LYS A 385 20.17 21.23 -17.86
CA LYS A 385 19.25 20.08 -17.84
C LYS A 385 18.55 19.94 -16.48
N LEU A 386 19.28 20.10 -15.37
CA LEU A 386 18.72 20.11 -14.01
C LEU A 386 17.81 21.32 -13.75
N ALA A 387 18.22 22.54 -14.15
CA ALA A 387 17.41 23.75 -13.96
C ALA A 387 16.11 23.73 -14.79
N PHE A 388 16.16 23.20 -16.02
CA PHE A 388 14.99 23.01 -16.85
C PHE A 388 14.04 21.98 -16.24
N PHE A 389 14.56 20.80 -15.85
CA PHE A 389 13.76 19.78 -15.20
C PHE A 389 13.11 20.28 -13.91
N SER A 390 13.83 21.01 -13.06
CA SER A 390 13.25 21.64 -11.86
C SER A 390 12.15 22.63 -12.22
N THR A 391 12.32 23.43 -13.28
CA THR A 391 11.30 24.39 -13.72
C THR A 391 10.00 23.67 -14.10
N ILE A 392 10.08 22.57 -14.85
CA ILE A 392 8.90 21.80 -15.27
C ILE A 392 8.30 21.00 -14.11
N ALA A 393 9.13 20.45 -13.20
CA ALA A 393 8.66 19.79 -11.98
C ALA A 393 7.88 20.76 -11.08
N THR A 394 8.41 21.97 -10.82
CA THR A 394 7.73 23.01 -10.05
C THR A 394 6.47 23.55 -10.72
N ASN A 395 6.34 23.46 -12.05
CA ASN A 395 5.05 23.72 -12.70
C ASN A 395 3.99 22.64 -12.41
N MET A 396 4.37 21.37 -12.19
CA MET A 396 3.44 20.28 -11.89
C MET A 396 3.17 20.11 -10.38
N GLU A 397 4.13 20.48 -9.53
CA GLU A 397 4.08 20.29 -8.07
C GLU A 397 2.81 20.84 -7.39
N PRO A 398 2.29 22.04 -7.71
CA PRO A 398 1.02 22.54 -7.13
C PRO A 398 -0.20 21.65 -7.43
N PHE A 399 -0.26 21.02 -8.61
CA PHE A 399 -1.31 20.02 -8.90
C PHE A 399 -1.02 18.72 -8.15
N LEU A 400 0.25 18.27 -8.15
CA LEU A 400 0.64 17.04 -7.47
C LEU A 400 0.37 17.09 -5.95
N THR A 401 0.45 18.25 -5.29
CA THR A 401 0.14 18.41 -3.87
C THR A 401 -1.35 18.61 -3.61
N LYS A 402 -2.02 19.55 -4.30
CA LYS A 402 -3.43 19.94 -4.07
C LYS A 402 -4.41 18.77 -4.07
N TYR A 403 -4.14 17.73 -4.86
CA TYR A 403 -5.01 16.58 -5.02
C TYR A 403 -4.66 15.36 -4.14
N GLN A 404 -3.62 15.42 -3.30
CA GLN A 404 -3.30 14.35 -2.33
C GLN A 404 -4.13 14.48 -1.04
N THR A 405 -5.45 14.62 -1.16
CA THR A 405 -6.36 14.90 -0.04
C THR A 405 -7.58 13.99 0.00
N SER A 406 -8.14 13.81 1.18
CA SER A 406 -9.43 13.14 1.41
C SER A 406 -10.63 14.01 1.01
N ASN A 407 -10.45 15.33 0.91
CA ASN A 407 -11.51 16.31 0.57
C ASN A 407 -12.06 16.06 -0.85
N PRO A 408 -13.33 16.40 -1.15
CA PRO A 408 -13.94 16.20 -2.47
C PRO A 408 -13.45 17.22 -3.51
N MET A 409 -12.36 16.90 -4.20
CA MET A 409 -11.66 17.83 -5.10
C MET A 409 -11.99 17.65 -6.59
N ALA A 410 -12.77 16.64 -7.00
CA ALA A 410 -12.96 16.35 -8.42
C ALA A 410 -13.59 17.48 -9.26
N PRO A 411 -14.53 18.32 -8.74
CA PRO A 411 -15.04 19.50 -9.47
C PRO A 411 -13.97 20.50 -9.91
N PHE A 412 -12.76 20.46 -9.34
CA PHE A 412 -11.63 21.29 -9.76
C PHE A 412 -10.74 20.63 -10.84
N ILE A 413 -10.72 19.30 -10.93
CA ILE A 413 -9.72 18.53 -11.71
C ILE A 413 -9.64 18.97 -13.17
N TYR A 414 -10.79 19.16 -13.84
CA TYR A 414 -10.82 19.54 -15.25
C TYR A 414 -10.21 20.92 -15.48
N THR A 415 -10.59 21.92 -14.68
CA THR A 415 -10.10 23.29 -14.81
C THR A 415 -8.60 23.38 -14.51
N ASP A 416 -8.14 22.78 -13.41
CA ASP A 416 -6.73 22.81 -13.02
C ASP A 416 -5.84 22.05 -14.02
N MET A 417 -6.32 20.93 -14.57
CA MET A 417 -5.60 20.16 -15.59
C MET A 417 -5.55 20.90 -16.94
N GLU A 418 -6.61 21.62 -17.33
CA GLU A 418 -6.60 22.48 -18.53
C GLU A 418 -5.58 23.62 -18.37
N ILE A 419 -5.56 24.32 -17.23
CA ILE A 419 -4.60 25.39 -16.94
C ILE A 419 -3.16 24.87 -17.00
N LEU A 420 -2.88 23.74 -16.33
CA LEU A 420 -1.55 23.13 -16.30
C LEU A 420 -1.07 22.71 -17.69
N ILE A 421 -1.93 22.06 -18.49
CA ILE A 421 -1.57 21.62 -19.84
C ILE A 421 -1.36 22.81 -20.78
N ARG A 422 -2.22 23.85 -20.73
CA ARG A 422 -2.01 25.07 -21.53
C ARG A 422 -0.70 25.78 -21.17
N GLY A 423 -0.39 25.89 -19.87
CA GLY A 423 0.88 26.46 -19.40
C GLY A 423 2.12 25.69 -19.89
N LEU A 424 2.04 24.36 -19.99
CA LEU A 424 3.12 23.54 -20.56
C LEU A 424 3.20 23.65 -22.09
N ILE A 425 2.06 23.70 -22.79
CA ILE A 425 1.96 23.83 -24.25
C ILE A 425 2.57 25.17 -24.73
N LEU A 426 2.22 26.28 -24.06
CA LEU A 426 2.71 27.64 -24.40
C LEU A 426 4.24 27.77 -24.38
N ARG A 427 4.97 26.86 -23.70
CA ARG A 427 6.44 26.84 -23.69
C ARG A 427 7.08 26.47 -25.04
N PHE A 428 6.39 25.70 -25.89
CA PHE A 428 6.97 25.12 -27.12
C PHE A 428 6.05 25.12 -28.35
N VAL A 429 4.77 25.40 -28.17
CA VAL A 429 3.75 25.55 -29.22
C VAL A 429 3.46 27.03 -29.44
N LYS A 430 3.17 27.43 -30.69
CA LYS A 430 2.81 28.82 -31.01
C LYS A 430 1.45 29.22 -30.42
N SER A 431 1.26 30.50 -30.12
CA SER A 431 0.09 30.98 -29.36
C SER A 431 -1.24 30.68 -30.06
N GLU A 432 -1.31 30.90 -31.37
CA GLU A 432 -2.49 30.67 -32.20
C GLU A 432 -2.96 29.21 -32.23
N ILE A 433 -2.08 28.27 -31.91
CA ILE A 433 -2.40 26.84 -31.74
C ILE A 433 -2.72 26.52 -30.27
N ALA A 434 -1.99 27.11 -29.32
CA ALA A 434 -2.19 26.93 -27.88
C ALA A 434 -3.53 27.49 -27.37
N GLU A 435 -4.09 28.48 -28.07
CA GLU A 435 -5.39 29.13 -27.79
C GLU A 435 -6.59 28.34 -28.34
N PHE A 436 -6.39 27.24 -29.08
CA PHE A 436 -7.49 26.40 -29.59
C PHE A 436 -8.45 25.93 -28.48
N GLU A 437 -9.73 25.75 -28.84
CA GLU A 437 -10.73 25.11 -27.97
C GLU A 437 -10.20 23.74 -27.51
N LEU A 438 -10.40 23.39 -26.23
CA LEU A 438 -9.70 22.25 -25.63
C LEU A 438 -9.94 20.92 -26.39
N ARG A 439 -11.13 20.71 -26.96
CA ARG A 439 -11.44 19.53 -27.79
C ARG A 439 -10.63 19.46 -29.09
N LYS A 440 -10.17 20.59 -29.64
CA LYS A 440 -9.24 20.67 -30.77
C LYS A 440 -7.79 20.54 -30.28
N LEU A 441 -7.44 21.19 -29.17
CA LEU A 441 -6.09 21.14 -28.59
C LEU A 441 -5.67 19.72 -28.16
N ILE A 442 -6.54 18.96 -27.49
CA ILE A 442 -6.31 17.56 -27.09
C ILE A 442 -6.05 16.64 -28.30
N ARG A 443 -6.56 17.01 -29.49
CA ARG A 443 -6.43 16.27 -30.75
C ARG A 443 -5.33 16.81 -31.67
N THR A 444 -4.61 17.84 -31.26
CA THR A 444 -3.57 18.48 -32.07
C THR A 444 -2.30 17.64 -32.05
N ASP A 445 -1.70 17.38 -33.22
CA ASP A 445 -0.40 16.72 -33.29
C ASP A 445 0.73 17.70 -32.99
N PHE A 446 1.45 17.44 -31.90
CA PHE A 446 2.56 18.25 -31.41
C PHE A 446 3.93 17.89 -32.03
N ASP A 447 4.02 16.94 -32.99
CA ASP A 447 5.26 16.71 -33.76
C ASP A 447 5.35 17.59 -35.02
N LYS A 448 4.23 18.13 -35.50
CA LYS A 448 4.21 19.00 -36.68
C LYS A 448 4.99 20.30 -36.47
N LYS A 449 5.99 20.54 -37.31
CA LYS A 449 6.78 21.79 -37.31
C LYS A 449 5.94 23.05 -37.45
N GLU A 450 4.81 23.00 -38.17
CA GLU A 450 3.93 24.17 -38.36
C GLU A 450 3.33 24.70 -37.04
N HIS A 451 3.12 23.83 -36.04
CA HIS A 451 2.58 24.18 -34.72
C HIS A 451 3.65 24.62 -33.70
N LEU A 452 4.92 24.30 -33.96
CA LEU A 452 6.00 24.43 -33.00
C LEU A 452 6.66 25.81 -33.06
N LYS A 453 7.10 26.30 -31.89
CA LYS A 453 7.99 27.46 -31.80
C LYS A 453 9.39 27.14 -32.34
N PRO A 454 10.05 28.08 -33.03
CA PRO A 454 11.49 28.05 -33.30
C PRO A 454 12.31 27.78 -32.02
N PHE A 455 13.47 27.11 -32.15
CA PHE A 455 14.23 26.64 -30.98
C PHE A 455 14.68 27.77 -30.03
N ASN A 456 14.95 28.95 -30.56
CA ASN A 456 15.29 30.18 -29.83
C ASN A 456 14.11 30.72 -28.99
N GLU A 457 12.88 30.51 -29.43
CA GLU A 457 11.64 30.99 -28.79
C GLU A 457 11.06 30.03 -27.74
N ILE A 458 11.68 28.86 -27.54
CA ILE A 458 11.27 27.91 -26.49
C ILE A 458 11.48 28.56 -25.11
N ASP A 459 10.42 28.54 -24.29
CA ASP A 459 10.54 28.95 -22.89
C ASP A 459 11.15 27.83 -22.04
N ILE A 460 12.47 27.89 -21.95
CA ILE A 460 13.29 27.08 -21.04
C ILE A 460 13.29 27.57 -19.58
N GLY A 461 12.65 28.70 -19.27
CA GLY A 461 12.61 29.31 -17.95
C GLY A 461 13.88 30.11 -17.58
N TYR A 462 13.71 31.12 -16.71
CA TYR A 462 14.78 32.03 -16.29
C TYR A 462 15.96 31.32 -15.60
N SER A 463 15.70 30.31 -14.76
CA SER A 463 16.75 29.53 -14.08
C SER A 463 17.67 28.82 -15.08
N THR A 464 17.09 28.19 -16.11
CA THR A 464 17.83 27.58 -17.21
C THR A 464 18.58 28.62 -18.03
N ARG A 465 17.93 29.75 -18.38
CA ARG A 465 18.54 30.84 -19.18
C ARG A 465 19.77 31.42 -18.46
N LYS A 466 19.74 31.54 -17.13
CA LYS A 466 20.89 31.95 -16.29
C LYS A 466 22.12 31.04 -16.47
N TYR A 467 21.94 29.73 -16.59
CA TYR A 467 23.05 28.80 -16.87
C TYR A 467 23.43 28.78 -18.36
N TYR A 468 22.44 28.75 -19.25
CA TYR A 468 22.64 28.74 -20.71
C TYR A 468 23.48 29.94 -21.18
N ASN A 469 23.17 31.15 -20.70
CA ASN A 469 23.92 32.36 -21.05
C ASN A 469 25.34 32.37 -20.46
N ARG A 470 25.60 31.67 -19.35
CA ARG A 470 26.96 31.52 -18.77
C ARG A 470 27.83 30.53 -19.54
N LEU A 471 27.22 29.53 -20.18
CA LEU A 471 27.91 28.51 -20.98
C LEU A 471 28.32 28.99 -22.37
N LEU A 472 28.02 30.24 -22.75
CA LEU A 472 28.39 30.81 -24.05
C LEU A 472 29.88 30.67 -24.39
N LYS A 473 30.77 30.62 -23.39
CA LYS A 473 32.23 30.51 -23.54
C LYS A 473 32.79 29.09 -23.69
N ASN A 474 32.06 28.05 -23.25
CA ASN A 474 32.62 26.70 -23.02
C ASN A 474 31.91 25.57 -23.78
N VAL A 475 30.86 25.87 -24.55
CA VAL A 475 29.98 24.87 -25.20
C VAL A 475 29.72 25.30 -26.65
N THR A 476 29.72 24.35 -27.60
CA THR A 476 29.54 24.65 -29.02
C THR A 476 28.10 25.06 -29.36
N GLU A 477 27.89 25.80 -30.45
CA GLU A 477 26.54 26.12 -30.93
C GLU A 477 25.72 24.88 -31.28
N ARG A 478 26.37 23.80 -31.74
CA ARG A 478 25.72 22.52 -32.01
C ARG A 478 25.13 21.89 -30.74
N GLU A 479 25.87 21.93 -29.64
CA GLU A 479 25.42 21.44 -28.33
C GLU A 479 24.32 22.33 -27.73
N LYS A 480 24.42 23.66 -27.90
CA LYS A 480 23.38 24.62 -27.49
C LYS A 480 22.06 24.38 -28.25
N GLN A 481 22.10 24.21 -29.57
CA GLN A 481 20.93 23.85 -30.38
C GLN A 481 20.37 22.46 -30.01
N GLN A 482 21.24 21.47 -29.80
CA GLN A 482 20.86 20.13 -29.35
C GLN A 482 20.17 20.15 -27.97
N PHE A 483 20.60 21.00 -27.04
CA PHE A 483 19.92 21.20 -25.75
C PHE A 483 18.51 21.80 -25.91
N LEU A 484 18.34 22.81 -26.78
CA LEU A 484 17.02 23.39 -27.05
C LEU A 484 16.07 22.36 -27.70
N LEU A 485 16.58 21.51 -28.58
CA LEU A 485 15.85 20.37 -29.16
C LEU A 485 15.50 19.29 -28.11
N GLU A 486 16.39 19.02 -27.15
CA GLU A 486 16.10 18.13 -26.00
C GLU A 486 14.99 18.70 -25.12
N CYS A 487 15.00 20.01 -24.83
CA CYS A 487 13.94 20.70 -24.08
C CYS A 487 12.60 20.69 -24.83
N GLN A 488 12.59 20.89 -26.15
CA GLN A 488 11.36 20.77 -26.96
C GLN A 488 10.79 19.35 -26.85
N LYS A 489 11.62 18.33 -27.06
CA LYS A 489 11.24 16.91 -27.02
C LYS A 489 10.80 16.46 -25.63
N PHE A 490 11.41 17.00 -24.57
CA PHE A 490 10.95 16.79 -23.19
C PHE A 490 9.50 17.28 -23.02
N LEU A 491 9.20 18.50 -23.45
CA LEU A 491 7.88 19.11 -23.32
C LEU A 491 6.84 18.40 -24.19
N GLN A 492 7.16 18.13 -25.46
CA GLN A 492 6.31 17.35 -26.38
C GLN A 492 5.96 15.99 -25.76
N ALA A 493 6.97 15.25 -25.28
CA ALA A 493 6.77 13.93 -24.67
C ALA A 493 5.98 14.00 -23.36
N SER A 494 6.22 15.01 -22.52
CA SER A 494 5.49 15.21 -21.26
C SER A 494 4.01 15.55 -21.53
N VAL A 495 3.73 16.53 -22.39
CA VAL A 495 2.35 16.92 -22.73
C VAL A 495 1.60 15.77 -23.41
N LYS A 496 2.22 15.08 -24.37
CA LYS A 496 1.64 13.85 -24.95
C LYS A 496 1.32 12.82 -23.88
N LYS A 497 2.24 12.57 -22.93
CA LYS A 497 2.02 11.59 -21.86
C LYS A 497 0.88 11.98 -20.91
N ILE A 498 0.70 13.27 -20.64
CA ILE A 498 -0.46 13.75 -19.87
C ILE A 498 -1.74 13.51 -20.67
N LEU A 499 -1.76 13.92 -21.94
CA LEU A 499 -2.92 13.81 -22.82
C LEU A 499 -3.32 12.36 -23.14
N GLU A 500 -2.40 11.39 -23.14
CA GLU A 500 -2.69 9.96 -23.36
C GLU A 500 -3.86 9.46 -22.49
N ARG A 501 -3.82 9.70 -21.18
CA ARG A 501 -4.80 9.20 -20.19
C ARG A 501 -5.51 10.31 -19.39
N SER A 502 -5.41 11.57 -19.83
CA SER A 502 -5.93 12.74 -19.10
C SER A 502 -7.42 12.63 -18.75
N SER A 503 -7.76 13.06 -17.53
CA SER A 503 -9.14 13.23 -17.03
C SER A 503 -9.99 14.17 -17.91
N LEU A 504 -9.36 15.05 -18.70
CA LEU A 504 -10.01 15.95 -19.66
C LEU A 504 -10.76 15.23 -20.80
N LYS A 505 -10.45 13.96 -21.05
CA LYS A 505 -11.11 13.14 -22.08
C LYS A 505 -12.51 12.66 -21.68
N TYR A 506 -12.82 12.66 -20.38
CA TYR A 506 -14.03 12.03 -19.85
C TYR A 506 -15.15 13.08 -19.67
N PRO A 507 -16.36 12.86 -20.23
CA PRO A 507 -17.47 13.81 -20.12
C PRO A 507 -17.84 14.13 -18.67
N LEU A 508 -17.80 13.13 -17.77
CA LEU A 508 -18.10 13.29 -16.35
C LEU A 508 -17.19 14.34 -15.69
N THR A 509 -15.87 14.29 -15.92
CA THR A 509 -14.90 15.24 -15.34
C THR A 509 -15.22 16.68 -15.73
N LYS A 510 -15.75 16.90 -16.95
CA LYS A 510 -16.22 18.23 -17.38
C LYS A 510 -17.56 18.58 -16.73
N ALA A 511 -18.48 17.63 -16.66
CA ALA A 511 -19.82 17.85 -16.13
C ALA A 511 -19.82 18.22 -14.63
N ILE A 512 -19.09 17.50 -13.78
CA ILE A 512 -19.01 17.76 -12.33
C ILE A 512 -18.48 19.15 -11.96
N THR A 513 -17.84 19.86 -12.90
CA THR A 513 -17.39 21.25 -12.67
C THR A 513 -18.55 22.26 -12.53
N CYS A 514 -19.81 21.86 -12.68
CA CYS A 514 -20.94 22.67 -12.21
C CYS A 514 -20.88 22.92 -10.69
N PHE A 515 -20.30 22.01 -9.91
CA PHE A 515 -20.06 22.19 -8.47
C PHE A 515 -18.68 22.77 -8.14
N ASN A 516 -18.04 23.47 -9.08
CA ASN A 516 -16.88 24.31 -8.80
C ASN A 516 -17.37 25.74 -8.52
N PRO A 517 -17.24 26.29 -7.29
CA PRO A 517 -17.81 27.60 -6.96
C PRO A 517 -17.29 28.73 -7.88
N LYS A 518 -16.01 28.67 -8.26
CA LYS A 518 -15.39 29.63 -9.19
C LYS A 518 -15.92 29.50 -10.63
N GLN A 519 -16.50 28.35 -10.99
CA GLN A 519 -17.20 28.16 -12.27
C GLN A 519 -18.63 28.68 -12.22
N ILE A 520 -19.33 28.50 -11.10
CA ILE A 520 -20.68 29.05 -10.85
C ILE A 520 -20.62 30.57 -10.97
N SER A 521 -19.71 31.21 -10.23
CA SER A 521 -19.56 32.67 -10.21
C SER A 521 -19.06 33.26 -11.54
N ALA A 522 -18.27 32.51 -12.32
CA ALA A 522 -17.71 33.02 -13.58
C ALA A 522 -18.68 32.91 -14.77
N SER A 523 -19.58 31.92 -14.80
CA SER A 523 -20.55 31.78 -15.89
C SER A 523 -21.73 30.87 -15.52
N LYS A 524 -22.84 31.49 -15.12
CA LYS A 524 -24.10 30.80 -14.78
C LYS A 524 -24.54 29.83 -15.89
N SER A 525 -24.62 30.31 -17.13
CA SER A 525 -25.09 29.52 -18.28
C SER A 525 -24.17 28.34 -18.60
N ALA A 526 -22.85 28.52 -18.53
CA ALA A 526 -21.92 27.40 -18.69
C ALA A 526 -22.05 26.39 -17.53
N SER A 527 -22.32 26.85 -16.31
CA SER A 527 -22.52 26.01 -15.14
C SER A 527 -23.82 25.19 -15.21
N CYS A 528 -24.95 25.81 -15.58
CA CYS A 528 -26.19 25.09 -15.84
C CYS A 528 -26.02 24.04 -16.94
N ASN A 529 -25.38 24.39 -18.07
CA ASN A 529 -25.11 23.43 -19.14
C ASN A 529 -24.22 22.26 -18.67
N ARG A 530 -23.27 22.50 -17.76
CA ARG A 530 -22.46 21.42 -17.14
C ARG A 530 -23.31 20.52 -16.23
N LEU A 531 -24.24 21.08 -15.45
CA LEU A 531 -25.18 20.27 -14.66
C LEU A 531 -26.10 19.44 -15.56
N LYS A 532 -26.67 19.98 -16.64
CA LYS A 532 -27.54 19.20 -17.55
C LYS A 532 -26.81 17.98 -18.11
N ASN A 533 -25.53 18.13 -18.45
CA ASN A 533 -24.67 17.00 -18.83
C ASN A 533 -24.43 16.01 -17.67
N LEU A 534 -24.27 16.47 -16.43
CA LEU A 534 -24.09 15.60 -15.26
C LEU A 534 -25.35 14.79 -14.98
N LEU A 535 -26.51 15.44 -14.96
CA LEU A 535 -27.82 14.80 -14.73
C LEU A 535 -28.10 13.75 -15.81
N GLN A 536 -27.82 14.05 -17.07
CA GLN A 536 -27.95 13.08 -18.17
C GLN A 536 -27.03 11.85 -17.97
N ILE A 537 -25.79 12.03 -17.50
CA ILE A 537 -24.88 10.92 -17.20
C ILE A 537 -25.42 10.06 -16.05
N LEU A 538 -25.83 10.69 -14.93
CA LEU A 538 -26.35 9.98 -13.76
C LEU A 538 -27.66 9.24 -14.08
N HIS A 539 -28.55 9.84 -14.86
CA HIS A 539 -29.80 9.22 -15.32
C HIS A 539 -29.54 8.03 -16.25
N ASN A 540 -28.68 8.20 -17.26
CA ASN A 540 -28.37 7.13 -18.22
C ASN A 540 -27.64 5.94 -17.56
N SER A 541 -26.96 6.16 -16.44
CA SER A 541 -26.33 5.12 -15.62
C SER A 541 -27.25 4.55 -14.53
N ILE A 542 -28.53 4.95 -14.47
CA ILE A 542 -29.54 4.52 -13.49
C ILE A 542 -29.09 4.80 -12.03
N ILE A 543 -28.49 5.98 -11.81
CA ILE A 543 -28.11 6.50 -10.48
C ILE A 543 -29.17 7.49 -9.95
N ILE A 544 -29.91 8.14 -10.85
CA ILE A 544 -31.08 8.96 -10.54
C ILE A 544 -32.21 8.68 -11.52
N ASP A 545 -33.44 8.79 -11.04
CA ASP A 545 -34.66 8.81 -11.85
C ASP A 545 -34.88 10.19 -12.52
N ALA A 546 -35.85 10.25 -13.45
CA ALA A 546 -36.17 11.46 -14.20
C ALA A 546 -36.74 12.60 -13.33
N ASP A 547 -37.56 12.30 -12.32
CA ASP A 547 -38.15 13.30 -11.41
C ASP A 547 -37.06 13.98 -10.57
N THR A 548 -36.10 13.19 -10.06
CA THR A 548 -34.88 13.68 -9.41
C THR A 548 -34.06 14.55 -10.34
N ALA A 549 -33.87 14.14 -11.61
CA ALA A 549 -33.09 14.91 -12.58
C ALA A 549 -33.73 16.26 -12.93
N GLU A 550 -35.01 16.27 -13.29
CA GLU A 550 -35.75 17.48 -13.68
C GLU A 550 -35.82 18.48 -12.52
N LYS A 551 -36.17 18.02 -11.30
CA LYS A 551 -36.21 18.87 -10.11
C LYS A 551 -34.83 19.39 -9.75
N ALA A 552 -33.78 18.58 -9.76
CA ALA A 552 -32.42 19.05 -9.49
C ALA A 552 -31.95 20.11 -10.49
N GLN A 553 -32.36 20.03 -11.77
CA GLN A 553 -32.08 21.08 -12.76
C GLN A 553 -32.80 22.40 -12.40
N GLN A 554 -34.10 22.35 -12.12
CA GLN A 554 -34.90 23.53 -11.76
C GLN A 554 -34.38 24.21 -10.49
N GLN A 555 -34.08 23.40 -9.46
CA GLN A 555 -33.51 23.85 -8.19
C GLN A 555 -32.14 24.54 -8.39
N TYR A 556 -31.30 24.00 -9.27
CA TYR A 556 -30.01 24.62 -9.58
C TYR A 556 -30.13 25.92 -10.40
N GLU A 557 -31.08 25.99 -11.33
CA GLU A 557 -31.35 27.21 -12.09
C GLU A 557 -31.86 28.36 -11.20
N LYS A 558 -32.48 28.05 -10.04
CA LYS A 558 -32.71 29.03 -8.96
C LYS A 558 -31.42 29.33 -8.18
N PHE A 559 -30.73 28.29 -7.69
CA PHE A 559 -29.51 28.41 -6.88
C PHE A 559 -28.43 29.31 -7.50
N VAL A 560 -28.11 29.15 -8.80
CA VAL A 560 -27.10 30.01 -9.46
C VAL A 560 -27.61 31.40 -9.83
N ASN A 561 -28.88 31.70 -9.56
CA ASN A 561 -29.47 33.02 -9.75
C ASN A 561 -29.53 33.87 -8.47
N ASP A 562 -29.38 33.27 -7.29
CA ASP A 562 -29.19 34.01 -6.05
C ASP A 562 -27.82 34.72 -6.02
N ASN A 563 -27.84 36.01 -5.68
CA ASN A 563 -26.64 36.84 -5.56
C ASN A 563 -25.82 36.52 -4.30
N ALA A 564 -26.46 36.09 -3.20
CA ALA A 564 -25.74 35.71 -1.98
C ALA A 564 -24.87 34.46 -2.22
N VAL A 565 -25.47 33.43 -2.83
CA VAL A 565 -24.76 32.23 -3.31
C VAL A 565 -23.59 32.59 -4.23
N LEU A 566 -23.76 33.57 -5.13
CA LEU A 566 -22.71 33.99 -6.06
C LEU A 566 -21.53 34.68 -5.37
N GLU A 567 -21.76 35.56 -4.39
CA GLU A 567 -20.65 36.16 -3.63
C GLU A 567 -19.93 35.11 -2.75
N MET A 568 -20.67 34.20 -2.10
CA MET A 568 -20.09 33.06 -1.39
C MET A 568 -19.25 32.17 -2.33
N CYS A 569 -19.73 31.94 -3.55
CA CYS A 569 -19.00 31.17 -4.56
C CYS A 569 -17.72 31.86 -5.07
N LYS A 570 -17.68 33.20 -5.13
CA LYS A 570 -16.44 33.96 -5.43
C LYS A 570 -15.43 33.86 -4.29
N GLY A 571 -15.89 33.93 -3.04
CA GLY A 571 -15.05 33.90 -1.84
C GLY A 571 -14.43 32.52 -1.51
N PHE A 572 -14.96 31.43 -2.08
CA PHE A 572 -14.53 30.08 -1.76
C PHE A 572 -13.03 29.81 -2.04
N SER A 573 -12.29 29.40 -0.99
CA SER A 573 -10.95 28.81 -1.14
C SER A 573 -10.99 27.29 -1.07
N THR A 574 -10.12 26.64 -1.84
CA THR A 574 -9.95 25.17 -1.86
C THR A 574 -9.26 24.60 -0.62
N ASP A 575 -8.89 25.44 0.35
CA ASP A 575 -8.43 25.03 1.68
C ASP A 575 -9.61 24.59 2.56
N LEU A 576 -10.82 25.09 2.27
CA LEU A 576 -12.08 24.67 2.89
C LEU A 576 -12.64 23.42 2.19
N ARG A 577 -13.50 22.68 2.91
CA ARG A 577 -14.16 21.50 2.34
C ARG A 577 -15.35 21.91 1.48
N LEU A 578 -15.36 21.41 0.24
CA LEU A 578 -16.41 21.69 -0.72
C LEU A 578 -17.76 21.05 -0.33
N ASP A 579 -17.74 19.92 0.37
CA ASP A 579 -18.96 19.27 0.87
C ASP A 579 -19.54 19.96 2.11
N GLU A 580 -18.71 20.59 2.96
CA GLU A 580 -19.19 21.45 4.05
C GLU A 580 -19.85 22.72 3.49
N PHE A 581 -19.21 23.36 2.49
CA PHE A 581 -19.75 24.52 1.79
C PHE A 581 -21.11 24.24 1.13
N PHE A 582 -21.26 23.11 0.41
CA PHE A 582 -22.56 22.76 -0.17
C PHE A 582 -23.56 22.19 0.85
N LYS A 583 -23.12 21.62 1.98
CA LYS A 583 -23.99 21.25 3.10
C LYS A 583 -24.67 22.50 3.68
N GLU A 584 -23.88 23.51 4.02
CA GLU A 584 -24.40 24.79 4.55
C GLU A 584 -25.41 25.46 3.60
N LEU A 585 -25.12 25.44 2.29
CA LEU A 585 -25.97 26.04 1.25
C LEU A 585 -27.20 25.21 0.84
N LEU A 586 -27.17 23.88 0.93
CA LEU A 586 -28.19 23.00 0.31
C LEU A 586 -28.86 22.00 1.26
N SER A 587 -28.28 21.70 2.44
CA SER A 587 -28.82 20.62 3.29
C SER A 587 -29.99 21.04 4.18
N ASN A 588 -30.10 22.33 4.46
CA ASN A 588 -31.05 22.88 5.43
C ASN A 588 -32.30 23.46 4.77
N ASP A 589 -32.28 23.66 3.45
CA ASP A 589 -33.39 24.19 2.66
C ASP A 589 -34.13 23.06 1.91
N PRO A 590 -35.41 22.79 2.22
CA PRO A 590 -36.22 21.83 1.47
C PRO A 590 -36.32 22.14 -0.03
N GLU A 591 -36.20 23.41 -0.44
CA GLU A 591 -36.24 23.82 -1.84
C GLU A 591 -35.06 23.26 -2.64
N TYR A 592 -33.91 22.97 -2.03
CA TYR A 592 -32.74 22.38 -2.71
C TYR A 592 -32.60 20.86 -2.52
N SER A 593 -33.60 20.19 -1.97
CA SER A 593 -33.58 18.77 -1.61
C SER A 593 -33.10 17.77 -2.69
N LYS A 594 -33.51 17.93 -3.96
CA LYS A 594 -33.11 17.05 -5.08
C LYS A 594 -31.74 17.43 -5.63
N LEU A 595 -31.41 18.71 -5.68
CA LEU A 595 -30.06 19.20 -5.98
C LEU A 595 -29.05 18.69 -4.95
N TRP A 596 -29.42 18.67 -3.67
CA TRP A 596 -28.60 18.12 -2.58
C TRP A 596 -28.42 16.61 -2.72
N GLN A 597 -29.47 15.86 -3.09
CA GLN A 597 -29.35 14.44 -3.45
C GLN A 597 -28.32 14.22 -4.57
N VAL A 598 -28.33 15.04 -5.62
CA VAL A 598 -27.35 14.97 -6.72
C VAL A 598 -25.94 15.35 -6.26
N ALA A 599 -25.79 16.37 -5.41
CA ALA A 599 -24.50 16.79 -4.87
C ALA A 599 -23.82 15.69 -4.05
N LYS A 600 -24.59 14.85 -3.34
CA LYS A 600 -24.05 13.72 -2.56
C LYS A 600 -23.35 12.65 -3.40
N TYR A 601 -23.63 12.55 -4.70
CA TYR A 601 -22.90 11.62 -5.59
C TYR A 601 -21.51 12.14 -6.01
N LEU A 602 -21.14 13.38 -5.66
CA LEU A 602 -19.85 13.99 -6.00
C LEU A 602 -18.70 13.50 -5.09
N VAL A 603 -18.76 12.23 -4.68
CA VAL A 603 -17.83 11.49 -3.80
C VAL A 603 -16.43 11.36 -4.41
N PHE A 604 -16.12 12.07 -5.50
CA PHE A 604 -14.90 11.91 -6.25
C PHE A 604 -13.79 12.84 -5.75
N SER A 605 -12.62 12.25 -5.54
CA SER A 605 -11.34 12.95 -5.35
C SER A 605 -10.21 11.97 -5.62
N VAL A 606 -9.00 12.46 -5.84
CA VAL A 606 -7.87 11.58 -6.18
C VAL A 606 -7.42 10.79 -4.93
N ASN A 607 -6.71 9.68 -5.14
CA ASN A 607 -6.27 8.82 -4.04
C ASN A 607 -5.28 9.57 -3.15
N LYS A 608 -5.62 9.73 -1.86
CA LYS A 608 -4.71 10.17 -0.80
C LYS A 608 -3.64 9.10 -0.57
N GLN A 609 -2.41 9.51 -0.29
CA GLN A 609 -1.30 8.57 -0.06
C GLN A 609 -1.60 7.66 1.15
N ILE A 610 -1.45 6.34 0.96
CA ILE A 610 -1.70 5.34 2.01
C ILE A 610 -0.40 5.08 2.80
N LEU A 611 -0.51 4.87 4.12
CA LEU A 611 0.61 4.58 5.01
C LEU A 611 1.35 3.28 4.63
N VAL A 612 2.58 3.39 4.13
CA VAL A 612 3.39 2.26 3.64
C VAL A 612 4.18 1.59 4.78
N GLU A 613 3.46 0.98 5.71
CA GLU A 613 4.06 0.06 6.69
C GLU A 613 4.30 -1.32 6.05
N ASN A 614 5.43 -1.94 6.38
CA ASN A 614 5.79 -3.26 5.86
C ASN A 614 5.69 -4.27 7.00
N LEU A 615 4.58 -5.01 7.04
CA LEU A 615 4.24 -5.98 8.08
C LEU A 615 3.63 -7.25 7.47
N HIS A 616 3.48 -8.30 8.28
CA HIS A 616 2.73 -9.50 7.90
C HIS A 616 1.23 -9.20 7.73
N GLU A 617 0.61 -9.94 6.83
CA GLU A 617 -0.64 -9.60 6.12
C GLU A 617 -1.80 -9.20 7.06
N GLU A 618 -2.22 -10.08 7.99
CA GLU A 618 -3.28 -9.77 8.97
C GLU A 618 -2.94 -8.60 9.89
N SER A 619 -1.71 -8.56 10.42
CA SER A 619 -1.28 -7.53 11.36
C SER A 619 -1.16 -6.16 10.70
N LEU A 620 -0.86 -6.11 9.40
CA LEU A 620 -0.89 -4.88 8.61
C LEU A 620 -2.33 -4.38 8.44
N VAL A 621 -3.24 -5.25 8.00
CA VAL A 621 -4.66 -4.90 7.78
C VAL A 621 -5.31 -4.44 9.08
N ALA A 622 -5.04 -5.13 10.20
CA ALA A 622 -5.61 -4.76 11.48
C ALA A 622 -5.09 -3.42 12.02
N GLN A 623 -3.77 -3.19 12.02
CA GLN A 623 -3.21 -1.93 12.53
C GLN A 623 -3.62 -0.75 11.66
N ARG A 624 -3.66 -0.89 10.34
CA ARG A 624 -4.16 0.17 9.44
C ARG A 624 -5.63 0.50 9.67
N LEU A 625 -6.50 -0.50 9.87
CA LEU A 625 -7.92 -0.27 10.12
C LEU A 625 -8.17 0.40 11.48
N VAL A 626 -7.41 0.01 12.50
CA VAL A 626 -7.42 0.68 13.81
C VAL A 626 -6.90 2.11 13.69
N TYR A 627 -5.76 2.32 13.03
CA TYR A 627 -5.16 3.64 12.81
C TYR A 627 -6.10 4.59 12.05
N ASP A 628 -6.66 4.12 10.92
CA ASP A 628 -7.63 4.85 10.10
C ASP A 628 -8.87 5.26 10.89
N THR A 629 -9.42 4.35 11.71
CA THR A 629 -10.62 4.66 12.50
C THR A 629 -10.33 5.60 13.68
N VAL A 630 -9.18 5.45 14.36
CA VAL A 630 -8.80 6.35 15.46
C VAL A 630 -8.42 7.74 14.94
N LEU A 631 -7.84 7.84 13.75
CA LEU A 631 -7.56 9.12 13.09
C LEU A 631 -8.85 9.82 12.62
N ASP A 632 -9.81 9.09 12.06
CA ASP A 632 -11.13 9.61 11.65
C ASP A 632 -11.96 10.10 12.84
N LEU A 633 -11.79 9.48 14.01
CA LEU A 633 -12.40 9.92 15.29
C LEU A 633 -11.67 11.12 15.94
N GLY A 634 -10.55 11.60 15.40
CA GLY A 634 -9.80 12.75 15.93
C GLY A 634 -8.66 12.40 16.91
N GLY A 635 -8.52 11.15 17.33
CA GLY A 635 -7.42 10.68 18.18
C GLY A 635 -7.83 9.61 19.19
N VAL A 636 -6.87 9.14 19.99
CA VAL A 636 -7.10 8.06 20.99
C VAL A 636 -8.08 8.48 22.08
N CYS A 637 -8.09 9.75 22.47
CA CYS A 637 -8.94 10.29 23.55
C CYS A 637 -10.43 10.31 23.18
N GLU A 638 -10.75 10.49 21.90
CA GLU A 638 -12.13 10.62 21.40
C GLU A 638 -12.81 9.26 21.16
N VAL A 639 -12.09 8.16 21.37
CA VAL A 639 -12.61 6.80 21.14
C VAL A 639 -13.51 6.38 22.31
N ASN A 640 -14.82 6.59 22.14
CA ASN A 640 -15.83 6.07 23.06
C ASN A 640 -15.78 4.52 23.10
N ILE A 641 -15.44 3.97 24.27
CA ILE A 641 -15.33 2.53 24.49
C ILE A 641 -16.67 1.99 24.98
N ASP A 642 -17.45 1.42 24.05
CA ASP A 642 -18.74 0.81 24.33
C ASP A 642 -18.64 -0.66 24.84
N GLN A 643 -19.76 -1.21 25.29
CA GLN A 643 -19.85 -2.59 25.79
C GLN A 643 -19.53 -3.64 24.72
N LYS A 644 -19.81 -3.36 23.43
CA LYS A 644 -19.53 -4.26 22.31
C LYS A 644 -18.04 -4.26 21.98
N MET A 645 -17.35 -3.13 22.04
CA MET A 645 -15.88 -3.06 21.94
C MET A 645 -15.22 -3.89 23.05
N ARG A 646 -15.66 -3.72 24.31
CA ARG A 646 -15.24 -4.56 25.44
C ARG A 646 -15.48 -6.06 25.19
N GLN A 647 -16.61 -6.44 24.56
CA GLN A 647 -16.93 -7.83 24.24
C GLN A 647 -16.01 -8.41 23.14
N PHE A 648 -15.74 -7.65 22.08
CA PHE A 648 -14.77 -8.04 21.04
C PHE A 648 -13.36 -8.24 21.63
N VAL A 649 -12.91 -7.32 22.48
CA VAL A 649 -11.59 -7.37 23.12
C VAL A 649 -11.47 -8.54 24.10
N ARG A 650 -12.52 -8.87 24.87
CA ARG A 650 -12.59 -10.09 25.70
C ARG A 650 -12.47 -11.37 24.86
N ASN A 651 -13.10 -11.44 23.70
CA ASN A 651 -13.09 -12.61 22.82
C ASN A 651 -11.78 -12.78 22.01
N SER A 652 -10.99 -11.72 21.85
CA SER A 652 -9.79 -11.68 20.98
C SER A 652 -8.79 -12.83 21.19
N ASN A 653 -8.55 -13.27 22.43
CA ASN A 653 -7.66 -14.41 22.74
C ASN A 653 -8.17 -15.73 22.14
N ARG A 654 -9.48 -15.97 22.15
CA ARG A 654 -10.11 -17.16 21.58
C ARG A 654 -9.96 -17.17 20.06
N CYS A 655 -10.33 -16.06 19.41
CA CYS A 655 -10.23 -15.93 17.95
C CYS A 655 -8.77 -15.95 17.45
N TYR A 656 -7.81 -15.47 18.25
CA TYR A 656 -6.38 -15.64 17.97
C TYR A 656 -5.94 -17.12 18.00
N LYS A 657 -6.40 -17.92 18.97
CA LYS A 657 -6.13 -19.37 19.02
C LYS A 657 -6.72 -20.09 17.81
N GLU A 658 -8.00 -19.83 17.50
CA GLU A 658 -8.71 -20.36 16.34
C GLU A 658 -7.96 -20.03 15.02
N ALA A 659 -7.47 -18.79 14.86
CA ALA A 659 -6.69 -18.38 13.69
C ALA A 659 -5.31 -19.05 13.62
N LEU A 660 -4.65 -19.24 14.78
CA LEU A 660 -3.36 -19.91 14.88
C LEU A 660 -3.46 -21.43 14.60
N GLU A 661 -4.60 -22.05 14.90
CA GLU A 661 -4.92 -23.43 14.52
C GLU A 661 -5.21 -23.55 13.02
N LYS A 662 -6.03 -22.67 12.44
CA LYS A 662 -6.28 -22.60 10.99
C LYS A 662 -4.99 -22.41 10.17
N LYS A 663 -4.02 -21.65 10.69
CA LYS A 663 -2.69 -21.51 10.07
C LYS A 663 -1.84 -22.78 10.11
N LYS A 664 -1.98 -23.60 11.16
CA LYS A 664 -1.27 -24.90 11.24
C LYS A 664 -1.81 -25.89 10.21
N THR A 665 -3.14 -26.00 10.06
CA THR A 665 -3.75 -26.90 9.08
C THR A 665 -3.41 -26.46 7.65
N GLN A 666 -3.69 -25.21 7.28
CA GLN A 666 -3.33 -24.66 5.96
C GLN A 666 -1.83 -24.77 5.65
N GLY A 667 -0.96 -24.52 6.63
CA GLY A 667 0.49 -24.68 6.47
C GLY A 667 0.91 -26.13 6.17
N SER A 668 0.23 -27.11 6.78
CA SER A 668 0.48 -28.54 6.52
C SER A 668 -0.01 -28.98 5.14
N GLU A 669 -1.19 -28.51 4.71
CA GLU A 669 -1.77 -28.78 3.39
C GLU A 669 -0.91 -28.21 2.28
N VAL A 670 -0.56 -26.91 2.36
CA VAL A 670 0.33 -26.23 1.40
C VAL A 670 1.71 -26.89 1.36
N GLY A 671 2.22 -27.36 2.50
CA GLY A 671 3.45 -28.15 2.58
C GLY A 671 3.38 -29.47 1.80
N ASN A 672 2.26 -30.18 1.91
CA ASN A 672 2.03 -31.44 1.18
C ASN A 672 1.81 -31.21 -0.33
N THR A 673 0.99 -30.24 -0.72
CA THR A 673 0.80 -29.87 -2.14
C THR A 673 2.09 -29.40 -2.79
N ARG A 674 2.96 -28.69 -2.04
CA ARG A 674 4.30 -28.30 -2.53
C ARG A 674 5.17 -29.51 -2.80
N ARG A 675 5.24 -30.48 -1.88
CA ARG A 675 5.98 -31.74 -2.07
C ARG A 675 5.52 -32.49 -3.32
N GLN A 676 4.21 -32.62 -3.53
CA GLN A 676 3.64 -33.22 -4.74
C GLN A 676 4.06 -32.45 -6.01
N LYS A 677 3.95 -31.12 -6.03
CA LYS A 677 4.38 -30.30 -7.17
C LYS A 677 5.88 -30.42 -7.46
N ASP A 678 6.72 -30.54 -6.44
CA ASP A 678 8.17 -30.71 -6.61
C ASP A 678 8.54 -32.13 -7.10
N MET A 679 7.79 -33.17 -6.73
CA MET A 679 7.91 -34.52 -7.33
C MET A 679 7.55 -34.50 -8.83
N ILE A 680 6.38 -33.96 -9.17
CA ILE A 680 5.89 -33.88 -10.56
C ILE A 680 6.85 -33.07 -11.46
N ARG A 681 7.50 -32.03 -10.92
CA ARG A 681 8.54 -31.26 -11.63
C ARG A 681 9.76 -32.10 -12.00
N GLU A 682 10.26 -32.92 -11.07
CA GLU A 682 11.43 -33.77 -11.34
C GLU A 682 11.06 -34.92 -12.30
N GLU A 683 9.84 -35.46 -12.22
CA GLU A 683 9.31 -36.43 -13.18
C GLU A 683 9.19 -35.85 -14.61
N ILE A 684 8.61 -34.65 -14.78
CA ILE A 684 8.58 -33.93 -16.06
C ILE A 684 10.00 -33.72 -16.62
N LYS A 685 10.98 -33.44 -15.76
CA LYS A 685 12.39 -33.25 -16.14
C LYS A 685 13.08 -34.56 -16.54
N GLN A 686 12.74 -35.69 -15.89
CA GLN A 686 13.17 -37.03 -16.33
C GLN A 686 12.54 -37.40 -17.68
N LEU A 687 11.25 -37.16 -17.88
CA LEU A 687 10.56 -37.40 -19.16
C LEU A 687 11.13 -36.53 -20.29
N LYS A 688 11.46 -35.26 -20.03
CA LYS A 688 12.16 -34.38 -21.00
C LYS A 688 13.55 -34.92 -21.37
N ARG A 689 14.33 -35.42 -20.40
CA ARG A 689 15.62 -36.09 -20.67
C ARG A 689 15.44 -37.34 -21.53
N LYS A 690 14.45 -38.20 -21.21
CA LYS A 690 14.13 -39.41 -21.99
C LYS A 690 13.74 -39.08 -23.43
N LYS A 691 12.92 -38.03 -23.64
CA LYS A 691 12.57 -37.53 -24.99
C LYS A 691 13.80 -37.05 -25.77
N HIS A 692 14.70 -36.29 -25.15
CA HIS A 692 15.93 -35.84 -25.81
C HIS A 692 16.84 -37.01 -26.23
N LEU A 693 16.94 -38.05 -25.40
CA LEU A 693 17.74 -39.24 -25.71
C LEU A 693 17.13 -40.09 -26.85
N LEU A 694 15.80 -40.13 -26.95
CA LEU A 694 15.11 -40.79 -28.07
C LEU A 694 15.24 -40.00 -29.37
N ASN A 695 15.03 -38.68 -29.34
CA ASN A 695 15.20 -37.81 -30.50
C ASN A 695 16.63 -37.90 -31.08
N THR A 696 17.66 -37.81 -30.23
CA THR A 696 19.06 -37.89 -30.68
C THR A 696 19.39 -39.23 -31.33
N LYS A 697 18.91 -40.37 -30.79
CA LYS A 697 19.04 -41.68 -31.45
C LYS A 697 18.35 -41.72 -32.82
N SER A 698 17.14 -41.19 -32.91
CA SER A 698 16.38 -41.14 -34.18
C SER A 698 17.08 -40.31 -35.25
N THR A 699 17.63 -39.13 -34.89
CA THR A 699 18.45 -38.32 -35.80
C THR A 699 19.71 -39.06 -36.24
N SER A 700 20.41 -39.75 -35.33
CA SER A 700 21.58 -40.57 -35.71
C SER A 700 21.24 -41.68 -36.71
N GLN A 701 20.05 -42.30 -36.59
CA GLN A 701 19.58 -43.31 -37.54
C GLN A 701 19.21 -42.70 -38.90
N SER A 702 18.52 -41.55 -38.93
CA SER A 702 18.23 -40.84 -40.19
C SER A 702 19.52 -40.52 -40.95
N ASN A 703 20.47 -39.85 -40.30
CA ASN A 703 21.73 -39.46 -40.93
C ASN A 703 22.53 -40.65 -41.49
N SER A 704 22.38 -41.85 -40.91
CA SER A 704 22.99 -43.09 -41.44
C SER A 704 22.32 -43.55 -42.73
N ILE A 705 20.99 -43.50 -42.80
CA ILE A 705 20.20 -43.86 -43.98
C ILE A 705 20.41 -42.83 -45.10
N ASP A 706 20.44 -41.54 -44.76
CA ASP A 706 20.71 -40.45 -45.70
C ASP A 706 22.11 -40.60 -46.36
N LEU A 707 23.11 -41.07 -45.60
CA LEU A 707 24.46 -41.37 -46.12
C LEU A 707 24.46 -42.57 -47.09
N GLU A 708 23.74 -43.66 -46.77
CA GLU A 708 23.57 -44.81 -47.68
C GLU A 708 22.86 -44.39 -48.97
N ILE A 709 21.83 -43.56 -48.88
CA ILE A 709 21.12 -42.99 -50.04
C ILE A 709 22.07 -42.14 -50.90
N GLU A 710 22.97 -41.35 -50.30
CA GLU A 710 23.93 -40.56 -51.08
C GLU A 710 24.98 -41.45 -51.77
N ILE A 711 25.48 -42.50 -51.10
CA ILE A 711 26.39 -43.49 -51.70
C ILE A 711 25.73 -44.18 -52.91
N LEU A 712 24.44 -44.55 -52.81
CA LEU A 712 23.67 -45.12 -53.92
C LEU A 712 23.47 -44.12 -55.07
N LYS A 713 23.14 -42.85 -54.77
CA LYS A 713 23.05 -41.78 -55.79
C LYS A 713 24.38 -41.57 -56.52
N ARG A 714 25.51 -41.60 -55.81
CA ARG A 714 26.86 -41.50 -56.42
C ARG A 714 27.14 -42.69 -57.35
N LYS A 715 26.76 -43.92 -56.97
CA LYS A 715 26.86 -45.10 -57.87
C LYS A 715 26.02 -44.94 -59.15
N ILE A 716 24.79 -44.42 -59.04
CA ILE A 716 23.94 -44.14 -60.21
C ILE A 716 24.60 -43.11 -61.14
N ASN A 717 25.15 -42.02 -60.60
CA ASN A 717 25.87 -41.03 -61.40
C ASN A 717 27.12 -41.62 -62.09
N TYR A 718 27.88 -42.49 -61.41
CA TYR A 718 29.02 -43.18 -62.03
C TYR A 718 28.58 -44.07 -63.20
N LEU A 719 27.49 -44.82 -63.06
CA LEU A 719 26.92 -45.63 -64.14
C LEU A 719 26.43 -44.76 -65.30
N PHE A 720 25.81 -43.61 -65.02
CA PHE A 720 25.34 -42.67 -66.05
C PHE A 720 26.50 -42.04 -66.83
N VAL A 721 27.56 -41.61 -66.14
CA VAL A 721 28.80 -41.11 -66.78
C VAL A 721 29.48 -42.21 -67.60
N TRP A 722 29.53 -43.44 -67.09
CA TRP A 722 30.12 -44.57 -67.82
C TRP A 722 29.34 -44.89 -69.11
N SER A 723 28.01 -44.89 -69.06
CA SER A 723 27.15 -45.01 -70.25
C SER A 723 27.38 -43.89 -71.27
N ILE A 724 27.56 -42.64 -70.83
CA ILE A 724 27.90 -41.52 -71.72
C ILE A 724 29.28 -41.75 -72.37
N ILE A 725 30.28 -42.22 -71.62
CA ILE A 725 31.60 -42.56 -72.17
C ILE A 725 31.49 -43.68 -73.21
N CYS A 726 30.71 -44.74 -72.96
CA CYS A 726 30.45 -45.79 -73.94
C CYS A 726 29.76 -45.27 -75.21
N ILE A 727 28.78 -44.35 -75.08
CA ILE A 727 28.12 -43.71 -76.22
C ILE A 727 29.10 -42.85 -77.03
N ILE A 728 30.00 -42.12 -76.38
CA ILE A 728 31.04 -41.33 -77.05
C ILE A 728 32.02 -42.24 -77.80
N ILE A 729 32.49 -43.33 -77.17
CA ILE A 729 33.38 -44.31 -77.81
C ILE A 729 32.71 -44.93 -79.04
N LEU A 730 31.44 -45.37 -78.92
CA LEU A 730 30.67 -45.92 -80.03
C LEU A 730 30.50 -44.93 -81.20
N ARG A 731 30.40 -43.62 -80.91
CA ARG A 731 30.29 -42.58 -81.94
C ARG A 731 31.60 -42.37 -82.70
N TYR A 732 32.73 -42.36 -81.99
CA TYR A 732 34.06 -42.28 -82.61
C TYR A 732 34.42 -43.52 -83.46
N THR A 733 33.78 -44.67 -83.23
CA THR A 733 33.93 -45.87 -84.06
C THR A 733 32.98 -45.94 -85.27
N TRP A 734 32.28 -44.86 -85.62
CA TRP A 734 31.29 -44.83 -86.71
C TRP A 734 31.47 -43.69 -87.73
N GLU A 735 32.51 -42.85 -87.55
CA GLU A 735 32.92 -41.79 -88.49
C GLU A 735 34.37 -42.02 -89.00
N GLY A 736 34.75 -43.29 -89.19
CA GLY A 736 36.05 -43.73 -89.69
C GLY A 736 35.95 -44.89 -90.67
#